data_AF-A0A8I0M891-F1
#
_entry.id   AF-A0A8I0M891-F1
#
_cell.length_a   1.000
_cell.length_b   1.000
_cell.length_c   1.000
_cell.angle_alpha   90.00
_cell.angle_beta   90.00
_cell.angle_gamma   90.00
#
_symmetry.space_group_name_H-M   'P 1'
#
loop_
_entity.id
_entity.type
_entity.pdbx_description
1 polymer ?
#
loop_
_entity_poly.entity_id
_entity_poly.type
_entity_poly.pdbx_seq_one_letter_code
_entity_poly.pdbx_strand_id
1 'polypeptide(L)'
;MLVKSLREKLRSLRAFAKFHLGLKAGKFGFDPDFYRSYYADLNSLEFNIDLLKHFLQHGIAEGRFPNFHALRIAVETTYGRLPAEFDLDAYKILNPDLARVLPTDGHYLIHFCQFGRLEERPHRFGSKLSDGWESLFNPSQFLAWIGTQRGEQVQDFGEAVRLFRAVSAQGIIAPLSFRNAFEPDFYRAYYEQPEPCSDVELYREWLTTGFSRARAPSEQALLRELLGEGSYPQSFDWKAYVSATSGVRAHRADALIHYFSHAQLNLADARRFLTDASPDLFLRIGEYRIRRNDLTGAQQAFEVVLSTQPELSEAWYQLGITKARMGQTDGALECFTSAIANGSSRMEAYVNAVEGHCQRGSFDCALALVEEMQSRYRSEHGFFACVDRLADMYFAHTSKQTMNLLVAATSQEELATAGVESDRLLKECLESIDRLFGAVHTDSLPAHWVSDPDGHIVLFANHDLRQCTHYRIEQRVEQIEACGLKCVILRHTEPEKIAASLLGARAVVFYRVAAFPAVIKAIRLSQALGVRTFYEIDDLLFDSSYYPDSLDSYGGQITWEEYCGLRHGVPLFRFALELCSEGIASTRALAHAMQEATQKACHVVRNGLDSRNQAFIEEASSRHLSRKRIKIFYGSGTKAHTGDFADQVGVALKTLMETHSNVDLVLVGFVELPQDLACFSDRIMHLGFVNSTDVYWSILSECDINLAVLSKTKAADCKSEIKWLEAAMLKIPSVVSDVCAYREELQPGKDVLIASSLHDWLAQLERLISDTSQRLRIGENAYDTALSHYSLPALSQAVLKIFAGTGRLPMKRKKRRILICNVFYAPQSIGGATRVVEDNIRDILNDSDEFEFVVFASDEGGTRPGEVRFESMSGVLIVRLTCPQERDMDLRAFNPDHRGVFNAVIDAVKPDMIHFHCIQRLTATIVEVADERNIPFIVTLHDAWWISDHQFLVDKYGFLHLPTGDRLKDAVLHGRGADAFVRQSQLAALLSRARARISVSEPFAEIYKAALIDDVSVIENGVSDLPRCDPRSRNSAVHLGHIGGRSAHKGADLVEAVLRKSNFARLRLTMVDGNLRYGECWETKWGETPVRIIGPYPQSEVKGLYHDLDVLLAPSTWPESFGLVSREAENMGLWVVASKLGAISQNISHGENGFVVDVSSDRHLSQVLSEMNDNVQRYTAPPTTRPLSVRTAQQQAKEIAATYRRVLDA
;
A
#
# COMPACT_ATOMS: atom_id res chain seq x y z
N MET A 1 -3.64 0.09 43.33
CA MET A 1 -3.02 1.02 44.31
C MET A 1 -2.62 2.37 43.71
N LEU A 2 -2.17 2.48 42.45
CA LEU A 2 -1.89 3.77 41.78
C LEU A 2 -3.10 4.72 41.67
N VAL A 3 -4.31 4.18 41.47
CA VAL A 3 -5.55 4.99 41.33
C VAL A 3 -5.99 5.66 42.64
N LYS A 4 -5.62 5.08 43.80
CA LYS A 4 -5.93 5.65 45.13
C LYS A 4 -4.99 6.82 45.46
N SER A 5 -3.71 6.71 45.08
CA SER A 5 -2.71 7.78 45.19
C SER A 5 -3.03 8.99 44.29
N LEU A 6 -3.58 8.76 43.09
CA LEU A 6 -4.05 9.84 42.22
C LEU A 6 -5.25 10.61 42.79
N ARG A 7 -6.21 9.90 43.40
CA ARG A 7 -7.41 10.52 44.01
C ARG A 7 -7.10 11.36 45.25
N GLU A 8 -6.09 10.98 46.05
CA GLU A 8 -5.64 11.79 47.20
C GLU A 8 -4.85 13.02 46.75
N LYS A 9 -4.00 12.92 45.70
CA LYS A 9 -3.35 14.09 45.08
C LYS A 9 -4.38 15.05 44.45
N LEU A 10 -5.45 14.54 43.83
CA LEU A 10 -6.53 15.37 43.26
C LEU A 10 -7.42 16.05 44.32
N ARG A 11 -7.56 15.47 45.52
CA ARG A 11 -8.25 16.15 46.65
C ARG A 11 -7.46 17.35 47.17
N SER A 12 -6.12 17.31 47.13
CA SER A 12 -5.27 18.46 47.48
C SER A 12 -5.38 19.61 46.46
N LEU A 13 -5.61 19.30 45.18
CA LEU A 13 -5.84 20.29 44.11
C LEU A 13 -7.21 20.99 44.21
N ARG A 14 -8.24 20.32 44.74
CA ARG A 14 -9.55 20.96 45.02
C ARG A 14 -9.46 21.99 46.15
N ALA A 15 -8.55 21.82 47.10
CA ALA A 15 -8.26 22.84 48.12
C ALA A 15 -7.44 24.01 47.54
N PHE A 16 -6.56 23.73 46.57
CA PHE A 16 -5.78 24.74 45.84
C PHE A 16 -6.66 25.64 44.96
N ALA A 17 -7.61 25.04 44.23
CA ALA A 17 -8.57 25.77 43.39
C ALA A 17 -9.50 26.71 44.19
N LYS A 18 -9.73 26.43 45.48
CA LYS A 18 -10.61 27.23 46.34
C LYS A 18 -9.91 28.43 47.00
N PHE A 19 -8.57 28.52 46.94
CA PHE A 19 -7.81 29.56 47.63
C PHE A 19 -7.08 30.54 46.70
N HIS A 20 -6.89 30.26 45.40
CA HIS A 20 -6.06 31.09 44.50
C HIS A 20 -6.68 31.46 43.13
N LEU A 21 -8.00 31.33 42.93
CA LEU A 21 -8.69 31.96 41.79
C LEU A 21 -8.90 33.47 42.04
N GLY A 22 -7.78 34.17 42.23
CA GLY A 22 -7.66 35.55 41.80
C GLY A 22 -7.44 35.54 40.30
N LEU A 23 -8.49 35.86 39.54
CA LEU A 23 -8.41 36.20 38.13
C LEU A 23 -7.40 37.35 37.95
N LYS A 24 -6.15 37.02 37.67
CA LYS A 24 -5.18 37.90 37.03
C LYS A 24 -4.46 37.11 35.94
N ALA A 25 -4.41 37.72 34.76
CA ALA A 25 -3.70 37.25 33.58
C ALA A 25 -2.31 36.73 33.97
N GLY A 26 -2.07 35.44 33.73
CA GLY A 26 -0.83 34.75 34.07
C GLY A 26 -0.88 33.26 33.67
N LYS A 27 0.31 32.67 33.52
CA LYS A 27 0.68 31.37 32.90
C LYS A 27 -0.20 30.12 33.11
N PHE A 28 -1.26 30.15 33.94
CA PHE A 28 -2.13 29.00 34.21
C PHE A 28 -3.66 29.33 34.15
N GLY A 29 -4.05 30.45 33.53
CA GLY A 29 -5.46 30.86 33.39
C GLY A 29 -6.22 30.21 32.21
N PHE A 30 -7.54 30.20 32.23
CA PHE A 30 -8.36 29.73 31.09
C PHE A 30 -8.38 30.77 29.98
N ASP A 31 -8.06 30.35 28.76
CA ASP A 31 -8.05 31.19 27.56
C ASP A 31 -9.21 30.75 26.64
N PRO A 32 -10.34 31.48 26.63
CA PRO A 32 -11.51 31.10 25.85
C PRO A 32 -11.27 31.14 24.34
N ASP A 33 -10.34 31.98 23.86
CA ASP A 33 -10.06 32.12 22.43
C ASP A 33 -9.23 30.93 21.94
N PHE A 34 -8.20 30.53 22.70
CA PHE A 34 -7.49 29.27 22.47
C PHE A 34 -8.44 28.07 22.58
N TYR A 35 -9.25 28.02 23.63
CA TYR A 35 -10.08 26.85 23.91
C TYR A 35 -11.14 26.60 22.84
N ARG A 36 -11.73 27.68 22.30
CA ARG A 36 -12.67 27.60 21.18
C ARG A 36 -11.97 27.22 19.88
N SER A 37 -10.87 27.88 19.55
CA SER A 37 -10.16 27.67 18.27
C SER A 37 -9.47 26.31 18.18
N TYR A 38 -9.01 25.75 19.31
CA TYR A 38 -8.31 24.46 19.34
C TYR A 38 -9.25 23.25 19.34
N TYR A 39 -10.45 23.37 19.90
CA TYR A 39 -11.43 22.28 20.01
C TYR A 39 -12.66 22.54 19.15
N ALA A 40 -12.67 21.97 17.95
CA ALA A 40 -13.66 22.27 16.91
C ALA A 40 -15.12 21.95 17.30
N ASP A 41 -15.33 21.02 18.22
CA ASP A 41 -16.66 20.64 18.75
C ASP A 41 -17.30 21.73 19.62
N LEU A 42 -16.52 22.73 20.06
CA LEU A 42 -16.98 23.82 20.94
C LEU A 42 -17.32 25.11 20.20
N ASN A 43 -17.23 25.12 18.86
CA ASN A 43 -17.48 26.29 18.03
C ASN A 43 -18.92 26.83 18.13
N SER A 44 -19.87 26.00 18.58
CA SER A 44 -21.27 26.38 18.82
C SER A 44 -21.50 27.17 20.12
N LEU A 45 -20.51 27.24 21.01
CA LEU A 45 -20.62 27.97 22.27
C LEU A 45 -20.19 29.44 22.08
N GLU A 46 -21.17 30.34 22.00
CA GLU A 46 -20.92 31.75 21.70
C GLU A 46 -20.26 32.53 22.85
N PHE A 47 -20.62 32.23 24.10
CA PHE A 47 -20.18 33.02 25.26
C PHE A 47 -18.98 32.39 25.98
N ASN A 48 -17.98 33.22 26.32
CA ASN A 48 -16.77 32.78 27.03
C ASN A 48 -17.06 32.12 28.39
N ILE A 49 -18.17 32.49 29.04
CA ILE A 49 -18.59 31.87 30.31
C ILE A 49 -19.03 30.42 30.12
N ASP A 50 -19.60 30.06 28.96
CA ASP A 50 -20.07 28.71 28.68
C ASP A 50 -18.92 27.80 28.25
N LEU A 51 -17.92 28.33 27.55
CA LEU A 51 -16.64 27.65 27.31
C LEU A 51 -15.90 27.34 28.62
N LEU A 52 -15.89 28.29 29.57
CA LEU A 52 -15.29 28.08 30.88
C LEU A 52 -16.07 27.03 31.69
N LYS A 53 -17.40 27.08 31.69
CA LYS A 53 -18.23 26.04 32.32
C LYS A 53 -17.95 24.67 31.71
N HIS A 54 -17.90 24.58 30.38
CA HIS A 54 -17.61 23.34 29.66
C HIS A 54 -16.24 22.79 30.05
N PHE A 55 -15.19 23.61 30.08
CA PHE A 55 -13.87 23.18 30.53
C PHE A 55 -13.88 22.65 31.97
N LEU A 56 -14.56 23.35 32.89
CA LEU A 56 -14.64 22.95 34.30
C LEU A 56 -15.47 21.69 34.54
N GLN A 57 -16.51 21.47 33.74
CA GLN A 57 -17.44 20.34 33.88
C GLN A 57 -16.98 19.08 33.13
N HIS A 58 -16.40 19.25 31.94
CA HIS A 58 -16.09 18.16 31.00
C HIS A 58 -14.63 18.17 30.57
N GLY A 59 -14.10 19.33 30.17
CA GLY A 59 -12.76 19.45 29.58
C GLY A 59 -11.62 18.91 30.44
N ILE A 60 -11.65 19.11 31.76
CA ILE A 60 -10.63 18.56 32.68
C ILE A 60 -10.62 17.03 32.68
N ALA A 61 -11.79 16.39 32.66
CA ALA A 61 -11.91 14.93 32.68
C ALA A 61 -11.48 14.32 31.34
N GLU A 62 -11.72 15.04 30.25
CA GLU A 62 -11.35 14.67 28.88
C GLU A 62 -9.88 14.97 28.55
N GLY A 63 -9.12 15.57 29.48
CA GLY A 63 -7.71 15.90 29.26
C GLY A 63 -7.49 17.09 28.33
N ARG A 64 -8.50 17.95 28.14
CA ARG A 64 -8.38 19.16 27.32
C ARG A 64 -7.50 20.21 27.99
N PHE A 65 -6.81 21.02 27.17
CA PHE A 65 -5.91 22.06 27.63
C PHE A 65 -6.65 23.39 27.77
N PRO A 66 -6.57 24.10 28.91
CA PRO A 66 -7.28 25.36 29.11
C PRO A 66 -6.71 26.56 28.36
N ASN A 67 -5.47 26.46 27.88
CA ASN A 67 -4.72 27.53 27.21
C ASN A 67 -3.52 26.91 26.46
N PHE A 68 -2.92 27.70 25.57
CA PHE A 68 -1.76 27.28 24.78
C PHE A 68 -0.53 26.90 25.64
N HIS A 69 -0.33 27.56 26.79
CA HIS A 69 0.79 27.28 27.69
C HIS A 69 0.72 25.88 28.31
N ALA A 70 -0.49 25.45 28.70
CA ALA A 70 -0.74 24.11 29.24
C ALA A 70 -0.51 23.03 28.19
N LEU A 71 -0.96 23.27 26.95
CA LEU A 71 -0.62 22.42 25.80
C LEU A 71 0.89 22.32 25.62
N ARG A 72 1.60 23.46 25.61
CA ARG A 72 3.05 23.50 25.43
C ARG A 72 3.80 22.67 26.47
N ILE A 73 3.45 22.81 27.75
CA ILE A 73 4.05 22.02 28.83
C ILE A 73 3.81 20.52 28.61
N ALA A 74 2.59 20.13 28.24
CA ALA A 74 2.26 18.73 28.00
C ALA A 74 3.06 18.15 26.82
N VAL A 75 3.19 18.90 25.73
CA VAL A 75 4.00 18.52 24.56
C VAL A 75 5.48 18.43 24.91
N GLU A 76 6.05 19.42 25.62
CA GLU A 76 7.45 19.41 26.07
C GLU A 76 7.75 18.26 27.06
N THR A 77 6.75 17.80 27.81
CA THR A 77 6.88 16.66 28.73
C THR A 77 6.86 15.32 27.98
N THR A 78 6.04 15.20 26.95
CA THR A 78 5.88 13.96 26.16
C THR A 78 7.00 13.77 25.13
N TYR A 79 7.39 14.84 24.43
CA TYR A 79 8.30 14.80 23.28
C TYR A 79 9.66 15.47 23.55
N GLY A 80 9.90 15.91 24.79
CA GLY A 80 11.11 16.61 25.20
C GLY A 80 11.03 18.14 25.02
N ARG A 81 11.83 18.87 25.82
CA ARG A 81 11.83 20.35 25.81
C ARG A 81 12.08 20.92 24.43
N LEU A 82 11.42 22.03 24.12
CA LEU A 82 11.71 22.81 22.91
C LEU A 82 13.12 23.42 23.02
N PRO A 83 13.81 23.61 21.88
CA PRO A 83 14.99 24.48 21.84
C PRO A 83 14.68 25.84 22.48
N ALA A 84 15.65 26.43 23.17
CA ALA A 84 15.46 27.70 23.87
C ALA A 84 15.10 28.85 22.92
N GLU A 85 15.48 28.68 21.66
CA GLU A 85 15.30 29.59 20.54
C GLU A 85 14.08 29.33 19.65
N PHE A 86 13.23 28.36 19.99
CA PHE A 86 12.05 28.01 19.17
C PHE A 86 11.04 29.16 19.11
N ASP A 87 10.73 29.60 17.89
CA ASP A 87 9.74 30.63 17.59
C ASP A 87 8.64 30.01 16.72
N LEU A 88 7.43 29.97 17.28
CA LEU A 88 6.28 29.34 16.64
C LEU A 88 5.85 30.04 15.36
N ASP A 89 5.93 31.38 15.33
CA ASP A 89 5.53 32.15 14.16
C ASP A 89 6.60 32.04 13.07
N ALA A 90 7.88 31.98 13.45
CA ALA A 90 8.95 31.63 12.53
C ALA A 90 8.75 30.24 11.94
N TYR A 91 8.39 29.26 12.77
CA TYR A 91 8.15 27.90 12.31
C TYR A 91 6.98 27.81 11.32
N LYS A 92 5.89 28.56 11.53
CA LYS A 92 4.77 28.64 10.58
C LYS A 92 5.19 29.25 9.24
N ILE A 93 5.92 30.37 9.29
CA ILE A 93 6.31 31.14 8.10
C ILE A 93 7.34 30.37 7.26
N LEU A 94 8.32 29.74 7.92
CA LEU A 94 9.42 29.04 7.26
C LEU A 94 9.00 27.64 6.77
N ASN A 95 7.81 27.15 7.15
CA ASN A 95 7.25 25.87 6.73
C ASN A 95 5.82 26.02 6.18
N PRO A 96 5.65 26.75 5.07
CA PRO A 96 4.32 27.09 4.53
C PRO A 96 3.55 25.85 4.03
N ASP A 97 4.24 24.74 3.78
CA ASP A 97 3.64 23.45 3.44
C ASP A 97 2.73 22.92 4.57
N LEU A 98 3.08 23.23 5.83
CA LEU A 98 2.32 22.79 7.00
C LEU A 98 0.99 23.54 7.16
N ALA A 99 0.83 24.71 6.55
CA ALA A 99 -0.40 25.51 6.62
C ALA A 99 -1.62 24.84 5.99
N ARG A 100 -1.40 23.85 5.12
CA ARG A 100 -2.48 23.07 4.50
C ARG A 100 -2.97 21.92 5.37
N VAL A 101 -2.18 21.52 6.37
CA VAL A 101 -2.38 20.29 7.15
C VAL A 101 -2.66 20.59 8.62
N LEU A 102 -2.07 21.67 9.16
CA LEU A 102 -2.11 21.99 10.59
C LEU A 102 -3.03 23.19 10.84
N PRO A 103 -4.19 23.00 11.49
CA PRO A 103 -5.22 24.04 11.57
C PRO A 103 -4.99 25.07 12.68
N THR A 104 -4.14 24.79 13.66
CA THR A 104 -3.91 25.69 14.81
C THR A 104 -2.47 25.69 15.28
N ASP A 105 -2.07 26.75 15.98
CA ASP A 105 -0.77 26.93 16.64
C ASP A 105 -0.30 25.72 17.45
N GLY A 106 -1.24 25.03 18.11
CA GLY A 106 -0.91 23.84 18.89
C GLY A 106 -0.54 22.64 18.04
N HIS A 107 -1.13 22.51 16.85
CA HIS A 107 -0.76 21.48 15.88
C HIS A 107 0.64 21.73 15.29
N TYR A 108 1.01 22.99 15.05
CA TYR A 108 2.39 23.34 14.66
C TYR A 108 3.42 22.99 15.73
N LEU A 109 3.09 23.26 16.99
CA LEU A 109 3.96 22.92 18.11
C LEU A 109 4.17 21.40 18.24
N ILE A 110 3.07 20.63 18.15
CA ILE A 110 3.10 19.16 18.18
C ILE A 110 3.90 18.65 16.98
N HIS A 111 3.63 19.16 15.78
CA HIS A 111 4.33 18.75 14.57
C HIS A 111 5.82 19.01 14.67
N PHE A 112 6.26 20.19 15.15
CA PHE A 112 7.69 20.45 15.34
C PHE A 112 8.33 19.41 16.28
N CYS A 113 7.68 19.13 17.41
CA CYS A 113 8.21 18.18 18.38
C CYS A 113 8.20 16.72 17.89
N GLN A 114 7.19 16.31 17.11
CA GLN A 114 7.05 14.95 16.58
C GLN A 114 7.90 14.71 15.34
N PHE A 115 7.93 15.67 14.42
CA PHE A 115 8.50 15.52 13.07
C PHE A 115 9.52 16.61 12.77
N GLY A 116 9.17 17.88 12.95
CA GLY A 116 9.98 19.01 12.49
C GLY A 116 11.39 19.08 13.08
N ARG A 117 11.60 18.58 14.30
CA ARG A 117 12.92 18.46 14.93
C ARG A 117 13.80 17.42 14.25
N LEU A 118 13.24 16.27 13.89
CA LEU A 118 13.94 15.20 13.17
C LEU A 118 14.20 15.58 11.71
N GLU A 119 13.29 16.35 11.12
CA GLU A 119 13.38 16.87 9.75
C GLU A 119 14.30 18.10 9.62
N GLU A 120 14.88 18.56 10.73
CA GLU A 120 15.70 19.78 10.82
C GLU A 120 14.99 21.03 10.26
N ARG A 121 13.67 21.09 10.43
CA ARG A 121 12.88 22.19 9.89
C ARG A 121 13.25 23.52 10.55
N PRO A 122 13.33 24.60 9.76
CA PRO A 122 13.65 25.93 10.27
C PRO A 122 12.56 26.41 11.24
N HIS A 123 12.95 26.77 12.46
CA HIS A 123 12.03 27.00 13.59
C HIS A 123 12.33 28.25 14.41
N ARG A 124 13.17 29.14 13.86
CA ARG A 124 13.46 30.46 14.42
C ARG A 124 13.91 31.41 13.33
N PHE A 125 13.75 32.71 13.57
CA PHE A 125 14.48 33.73 12.82
C PHE A 125 15.85 33.97 13.50
N GLY A 126 16.95 33.81 12.76
CA GLY A 126 18.32 33.81 13.29
C GLY A 126 19.10 35.11 13.04
N SER A 127 19.90 35.50 14.04
CA SER A 127 20.54 36.81 14.31
C SER A 127 21.61 37.36 13.34
N LYS A 128 21.63 36.99 12.07
CA LYS A 128 22.41 37.67 11.03
C LYS A 128 21.50 37.92 9.84
N LEU A 129 21.67 39.07 9.20
CA LEU A 129 20.96 39.54 8.00
C LEU A 129 21.08 38.62 6.76
N SER A 130 21.38 37.33 6.92
CA SER A 130 21.63 36.36 5.84
C SER A 130 20.63 35.21 5.72
N ASP A 131 19.93 34.76 6.77
CA ASP A 131 19.42 33.36 6.72
C ASP A 131 17.90 33.22 6.41
N GLY A 132 17.22 34.30 6.01
CA GLY A 132 15.80 34.25 5.66
C GLY A 132 15.55 33.82 4.21
N TRP A 133 16.01 34.66 3.27
CA TRP A 133 15.78 34.48 1.84
C TRP A 133 16.59 33.32 1.23
N GLU A 134 17.70 32.92 1.85
CA GLU A 134 18.56 31.82 1.38
C GLU A 134 17.80 30.49 1.29
N SER A 135 16.77 30.28 2.12
CA SER A 135 15.87 29.12 2.04
C SER A 135 15.00 29.09 0.77
N LEU A 136 14.73 30.27 0.18
CA LEU A 136 13.97 30.42 -1.06
C LEU A 136 14.86 30.59 -2.29
N PHE A 137 16.16 30.70 -2.08
CA PHE A 137 17.14 30.86 -3.13
C PHE A 137 17.28 29.54 -3.90
N ASN A 138 17.02 29.62 -5.20
CA ASN A 138 17.15 28.53 -6.14
C ASN A 138 18.37 28.83 -7.04
N PRO A 139 19.52 28.16 -6.80
CA PRO A 139 20.73 28.42 -7.58
C PRO A 139 20.58 28.16 -9.08
N SER A 140 19.89 27.08 -9.49
CA SER A 140 19.74 26.76 -10.92
C SER A 140 19.02 27.88 -11.68
N GLN A 141 17.93 28.40 -11.11
CA GLN A 141 17.16 29.50 -11.69
C GLN A 141 17.95 30.81 -11.69
N PHE A 142 18.66 31.10 -10.59
CA PHE A 142 19.52 32.25 -10.51
C PHE A 142 20.63 32.23 -11.57
N LEU A 143 21.34 31.11 -11.71
CA LEU A 143 22.44 30.96 -12.67
C LEU A 143 21.95 31.06 -14.12
N ALA A 144 20.82 30.43 -14.43
CA ALA A 144 20.13 30.62 -15.70
C ALA A 144 19.77 32.10 -15.94
N TRP A 145 19.34 32.81 -14.89
CA TRP A 145 19.00 34.23 -14.96
C TRP A 145 20.19 35.17 -15.12
N ILE A 146 21.38 34.87 -14.60
CA ILE A 146 22.51 35.80 -14.76
C ILE A 146 23.34 35.52 -16.02
N GLY A 147 23.19 34.34 -16.65
CA GLY A 147 23.88 34.01 -17.90
C GLY A 147 25.40 34.09 -17.74
N THR A 148 25.99 33.18 -16.96
CA THR A 148 27.40 33.27 -16.56
C THR A 148 28.38 33.29 -17.75
N GLN A 149 28.99 34.45 -18.01
CA GLN A 149 30.21 34.62 -18.82
C GLN A 149 31.48 34.89 -17.98
N ARG A 150 31.41 34.87 -16.63
CA ARG A 150 32.61 35.01 -15.79
C ARG A 150 33.16 33.63 -15.43
N GLY A 151 34.43 33.39 -15.77
CA GLY A 151 35.10 32.09 -15.80
C GLY A 151 35.39 31.43 -14.45
N GLU A 152 34.51 31.54 -13.47
CA GLU A 152 34.49 30.69 -12.27
C GLU A 152 33.19 29.88 -12.35
N GLN A 153 33.27 28.60 -12.72
CA GLN A 153 32.13 27.69 -12.61
C GLN A 153 31.70 27.69 -11.14
N VAL A 154 30.47 28.10 -10.86
CA VAL A 154 29.88 27.97 -9.53
C VAL A 154 29.68 26.47 -9.27
N GLN A 155 30.38 25.94 -8.27
CA GLN A 155 30.45 24.50 -7.99
C GLN A 155 29.53 24.08 -6.84
N ASP A 156 29.13 25.03 -5.98
CA ASP A 156 28.30 24.75 -4.81
C ASP A 156 27.31 25.89 -4.48
N PHE A 157 26.39 25.59 -3.55
CA PHE A 157 25.38 26.53 -3.07
C PHE A 157 25.99 27.80 -2.46
N GLY A 158 27.09 27.68 -1.72
CA GLY A 158 27.75 28.80 -1.06
C GLY A 158 28.39 29.77 -2.05
N GLU A 159 28.98 29.27 -3.13
CA GLU A 159 29.46 30.06 -4.25
C GLU A 159 28.32 30.77 -4.97
N ALA A 160 27.19 30.09 -5.20
CA ALA A 160 26.01 30.70 -5.80
C ALA A 160 25.49 31.87 -4.95
N VAL A 161 25.43 31.71 -3.62
CA VAL A 161 25.04 32.78 -2.69
C VAL A 161 26.05 33.94 -2.71
N ARG A 162 27.36 33.66 -2.72
CA ARG A 162 28.40 34.71 -2.85
C ARG A 162 28.22 35.49 -4.15
N LEU A 163 27.99 34.78 -5.26
CA LEU A 163 27.76 35.40 -6.56
C LEU A 163 26.47 36.22 -6.58
N PHE A 164 25.38 35.70 -6.03
CA PHE A 164 24.11 36.42 -5.88
C PHE A 164 24.28 37.74 -5.12
N ARG A 165 25.00 37.70 -3.99
CA ARG A 165 25.31 38.91 -3.21
C ARG A 165 26.17 39.90 -4.01
N ALA A 166 27.16 39.42 -4.75
CA ALA A 166 28.03 40.27 -5.58
C ALA A 166 27.27 40.94 -6.74
N VAL A 167 26.40 40.19 -7.43
CA VAL A 167 25.53 40.68 -8.50
C VAL A 167 24.54 41.73 -7.96
N SER A 168 23.93 41.46 -6.81
CA SER A 168 23.01 42.39 -6.14
C SER A 168 23.72 43.67 -5.67
N ALA A 169 24.98 43.57 -5.23
CA ALA A 169 25.80 44.73 -4.87
C ALA A 169 26.13 45.62 -6.09
N GLN A 170 26.24 45.03 -7.28
CA GLN A 170 26.43 45.76 -8.55
C GLN A 170 25.13 46.40 -9.10
N GLY A 171 24.00 46.23 -8.40
CA GLY A 171 22.73 46.85 -8.76
C GLY A 171 21.89 46.06 -9.75
N ILE A 172 22.14 44.76 -9.89
CA ILE A 172 21.33 43.87 -10.73
C ILE A 172 20.24 43.23 -9.86
N ILE A 173 18.98 43.31 -10.29
CA ILE A 173 17.83 42.66 -9.64
C ILE A 173 17.72 41.23 -10.16
N ALA A 174 18.17 40.27 -9.36
CA ALA A 174 18.09 38.85 -9.69
C ALA A 174 16.94 38.17 -8.93
N PRO A 175 16.25 37.17 -9.50
CA PRO A 175 15.25 36.42 -8.75
C PRO A 175 15.93 35.54 -7.69
N LEU A 176 15.30 35.41 -6.51
CA LEU A 176 15.63 34.32 -5.59
C LEU A 176 15.27 32.98 -6.19
N SER A 177 14.09 32.94 -6.82
CA SER A 177 13.58 31.89 -7.68
C SER A 177 12.59 32.56 -8.64
N PHE A 178 12.24 31.95 -9.76
CA PHE A 178 11.22 32.52 -10.66
C PHE A 178 9.86 32.66 -9.99
N ARG A 179 9.61 31.89 -8.94
CA ARG A 179 8.42 32.02 -8.10
C ARG A 179 8.45 33.25 -7.19
N ASN A 180 9.63 33.71 -6.78
CA ASN A 180 9.86 34.83 -5.86
C ASN A 180 10.67 35.94 -6.53
N ALA A 181 10.38 36.22 -7.81
CA ALA A 181 10.97 37.35 -8.51
C ALA A 181 10.47 38.67 -7.90
N PHE A 182 11.36 39.66 -7.81
CA PHE A 182 11.04 40.98 -7.26
C PHE A 182 10.54 41.93 -8.34
N GLU A 183 9.40 42.58 -8.07
CA GLU A 183 8.77 43.56 -8.95
C GLU A 183 8.77 44.94 -8.28
N PRO A 184 9.70 45.84 -8.64
CA PRO A 184 9.85 47.15 -7.97
C PRO A 184 8.59 48.01 -8.00
N ASP A 185 7.86 48.01 -9.13
CA ASP A 185 6.64 48.80 -9.31
C ASP A 185 5.51 48.35 -8.39
N PHE A 186 5.30 47.03 -8.28
CA PHE A 186 4.34 46.47 -7.33
C PHE A 186 4.75 46.79 -5.89
N TYR A 187 6.01 46.55 -5.54
CA TYR A 187 6.47 46.70 -4.16
C TYR A 187 6.34 48.16 -3.68
N ARG A 188 6.62 49.12 -4.57
CA ARG A 188 6.42 50.56 -4.34
C ARG A 188 4.95 50.94 -4.21
N ALA A 189 4.08 50.36 -5.04
CA ALA A 189 2.65 50.68 -5.04
C ALA A 189 1.89 50.07 -3.85
N TYR A 190 2.30 48.88 -3.40
CA TYR A 190 1.58 48.10 -2.40
C TYR A 190 2.06 48.35 -0.95
N TYR A 191 3.36 48.58 -0.76
CA TYR A 191 3.93 48.87 0.56
C TYR A 191 4.31 50.35 0.68
N GLU A 192 3.95 50.99 1.81
CA GLU A 192 4.34 52.37 2.09
C GLU A 192 5.87 52.45 2.27
N GLN A 193 6.54 53.27 1.46
CA GLN A 193 7.99 53.48 1.49
C GLN A 193 8.34 54.94 1.80
N PRO A 194 9.33 55.21 2.66
CA PRO A 194 9.83 56.56 2.88
C PRO A 194 10.77 56.99 1.75
N GLU A 195 10.58 58.22 1.22
CA GLU A 195 11.47 58.92 0.26
C GLU A 195 11.59 58.28 -1.15
N PRO A 196 12.05 59.02 -2.19
CA PRO A 196 12.29 58.44 -3.51
C PRO A 196 13.47 57.46 -3.48
N CYS A 197 13.18 56.18 -3.68
CA CYS A 197 14.10 55.04 -3.58
C CYS A 197 14.22 54.33 -4.94
N SER A 198 15.45 54.03 -5.38
CA SER A 198 15.69 53.30 -6.64
C SER A 198 15.24 51.84 -6.56
N ASP A 199 14.96 51.21 -7.70
CA ASP A 199 14.50 49.81 -7.74
C ASP A 199 15.46 48.83 -7.04
N VAL A 200 16.76 49.10 -7.13
CA VAL A 200 17.82 48.33 -6.47
C VAL A 200 17.79 48.51 -4.95
N GLU A 201 17.54 49.72 -4.48
CA GLU A 201 17.44 50.01 -3.04
C GLU A 201 16.17 49.40 -2.44
N LEU A 202 15.05 49.41 -3.18
CA LEU A 202 13.82 48.69 -2.80
C LEU A 202 14.05 47.18 -2.73
N TYR A 203 14.75 46.62 -3.72
CA TYR A 203 15.09 45.20 -3.72
C TYR A 203 15.97 44.81 -2.53
N ARG A 204 16.95 45.66 -2.17
CA ARG A 204 17.78 45.47 -0.97
C ARG A 204 16.96 45.59 0.31
N GLU A 205 16.08 46.59 0.43
CA GLU A 205 15.17 46.73 1.57
C GLU A 205 14.29 45.50 1.75
N TRP A 206 13.78 44.96 0.65
CA TRP A 206 12.98 43.73 0.70
C TRP A 206 13.82 42.56 1.21
N LEU A 207 15.01 42.31 0.65
CA LEU A 207 15.89 41.23 1.09
C LEU A 207 16.30 41.35 2.57
N THR A 208 16.51 42.56 3.08
CA THR A 208 16.97 42.79 4.46
C THR A 208 15.84 42.89 5.48
N THR A 209 14.72 43.50 5.10
CA THR A 209 13.68 43.94 6.04
C THR A 209 12.30 43.45 5.61
N GLY A 210 11.91 43.66 4.35
CA GLY A 210 10.60 43.27 3.84
C GLY A 210 10.31 41.77 3.99
N PHE A 211 11.32 40.93 3.74
CA PHE A 211 11.24 39.49 3.88
C PHE A 211 10.88 39.06 5.30
N SER A 212 11.57 39.61 6.32
CA SER A 212 11.30 39.33 7.73
C SER A 212 9.90 39.75 8.20
N ARG A 213 9.23 40.62 7.43
CA ARG A 213 7.86 41.09 7.67
C ARG A 213 6.82 40.35 6.83
N ALA A 214 7.20 39.25 6.18
CA ALA A 214 6.35 38.51 5.24
C ALA A 214 5.78 39.39 4.11
N ARG A 215 6.54 40.39 3.64
CA ARG A 215 6.15 41.19 2.46
C ARG A 215 6.42 40.40 1.18
N ALA A 216 5.40 40.30 0.33
CA ALA A 216 5.50 39.68 -0.98
C ALA A 216 6.44 40.48 -1.90
N PRO A 217 7.38 39.84 -2.61
CA PRO A 217 8.29 40.51 -3.54
C PRO A 217 7.65 41.05 -4.81
N SER A 218 6.51 40.48 -5.19
CA SER A 218 5.80 40.74 -6.44
C SER A 218 4.32 40.50 -6.24
N GLU A 219 3.52 41.03 -7.14
CA GLU A 219 2.08 40.77 -7.09
C GLU A 219 1.82 39.28 -7.33
N GLN A 220 2.60 38.68 -8.23
CA GLN A 220 2.54 37.25 -8.50
C GLN A 220 2.74 36.40 -7.22
N ALA A 221 3.73 36.77 -6.39
CA ALA A 221 3.99 36.07 -5.14
C ALA A 221 2.85 36.25 -4.13
N LEU A 222 2.30 37.46 -4.02
CA LEU A 222 1.17 37.76 -3.15
C LEU A 222 -0.08 36.95 -3.55
N LEU A 223 -0.40 36.94 -4.84
CA LEU A 223 -1.57 36.25 -5.36
C LEU A 223 -1.46 34.73 -5.24
N ARG A 224 -0.26 34.16 -5.34
CA ARG A 224 -0.06 32.70 -5.25
C ARG A 224 -0.43 32.14 -3.87
N GLU A 225 -0.21 32.92 -2.82
CA GLU A 225 -0.64 32.55 -1.47
C GLU A 225 -2.17 32.48 -1.36
N LEU A 226 -2.88 33.38 -2.05
CA LEU A 226 -4.34 33.47 -2.05
C LEU A 226 -5.01 32.49 -3.02
N LEU A 227 -4.62 32.54 -4.29
CA LEU A 227 -5.24 31.89 -5.45
C LEU A 227 -4.66 30.51 -5.78
N GLY A 228 -3.53 30.15 -5.14
CA GLY A 228 -2.72 28.99 -5.53
C GLY A 228 -1.89 29.23 -6.80
N GLU A 229 -2.14 30.30 -7.55
CA GLU A 229 -1.43 30.69 -8.77
C GLU A 229 -1.02 32.17 -8.78
N GLY A 230 -0.16 32.54 -9.73
CA GLY A 230 0.43 33.88 -9.77
C GLY A 230 -0.35 34.95 -10.55
N SER A 231 -1.42 34.61 -11.26
CA SER A 231 -2.09 35.51 -12.20
C SER A 231 -3.19 36.31 -11.51
N TYR A 232 -3.25 37.63 -11.78
CA TYR A 232 -4.41 38.41 -11.37
C TYR A 232 -5.61 38.06 -12.28
N PRO A 233 -6.79 37.74 -11.73
CA PRO A 233 -7.95 37.40 -12.53
C PRO A 233 -8.43 38.63 -13.32
N GLN A 234 -8.22 38.62 -14.64
CA GLN A 234 -8.63 39.73 -15.51
C GLN A 234 -10.15 39.98 -15.49
N SER A 235 -10.92 38.95 -15.14
CA SER A 235 -12.36 39.06 -14.98
C SER A 235 -12.77 39.99 -13.85
N PHE A 236 -11.93 40.27 -12.85
CA PHE A 236 -12.31 41.05 -11.68
C PHE A 236 -12.04 42.56 -11.81
N ASP A 237 -13.12 43.34 -11.88
CA ASP A 237 -13.09 44.80 -11.84
C ASP A 237 -12.97 45.29 -10.40
N TRP A 238 -11.72 45.30 -9.93
CA TRP A 238 -11.38 45.76 -8.60
C TRP A 238 -11.70 47.24 -8.36
N LYS A 239 -11.73 48.08 -9.40
CA LYS A 239 -12.01 49.51 -9.26
C LYS A 239 -13.49 49.71 -8.94
N ALA A 240 -14.36 49.01 -9.67
CA ALA A 240 -15.79 48.96 -9.35
C ALA A 240 -16.00 48.42 -7.92
N TYR A 241 -15.29 47.35 -7.55
CA TYR A 241 -15.42 46.75 -6.21
C TYR A 241 -15.03 47.70 -5.06
N VAL A 242 -13.85 48.33 -5.14
CA VAL A 242 -13.38 49.30 -4.13
C VAL A 242 -14.33 50.51 -4.05
N SER A 243 -14.88 50.97 -5.18
CA SER A 243 -15.84 52.09 -5.17
C SER A 243 -17.16 51.76 -4.46
N ALA A 244 -17.55 50.48 -4.46
CA ALA A 244 -18.80 50.00 -3.87
C ALA A 244 -18.64 49.47 -2.43
N THR A 245 -17.40 49.28 -1.95
CA THR A 245 -17.10 48.59 -0.69
C THR A 245 -16.22 49.45 0.21
N SER A 246 -16.73 49.82 1.39
CA SER A 246 -15.96 50.61 2.37
C SER A 246 -14.95 49.74 3.12
N GLY A 247 -13.81 50.34 3.51
CA GLY A 247 -12.77 49.67 4.31
C GLY A 247 -11.73 48.88 3.52
N VAL A 248 -11.79 48.90 2.18
CA VAL A 248 -10.79 48.24 1.30
C VAL A 248 -9.75 49.26 0.83
N ARG A 249 -8.46 48.92 0.91
CA ARG A 249 -7.38 49.76 0.36
C ARG A 249 -7.56 49.88 -1.16
N ALA A 250 -7.17 51.03 -1.73
CA ALA A 250 -7.27 51.30 -3.17
C ALA A 250 -6.18 50.57 -3.99
N HIS A 251 -6.08 49.26 -3.81
CA HIS A 251 -5.14 48.39 -4.53
C HIS A 251 -5.84 47.11 -4.98
N ARG A 252 -5.54 46.65 -6.20
CA ARG A 252 -6.25 45.52 -6.83
C ARG A 252 -6.11 44.20 -6.08
N ALA A 253 -4.94 43.93 -5.49
CA ALA A 253 -4.71 42.73 -4.69
C ALA A 253 -5.53 42.73 -3.38
N ASP A 254 -5.61 43.87 -2.67
CA ASP A 254 -6.42 44.00 -1.45
C ASP A 254 -7.90 43.84 -1.74
N ALA A 255 -8.37 44.41 -2.84
CA ALA A 255 -9.74 44.24 -3.32
C ALA A 255 -10.07 42.77 -3.55
N LEU A 256 -9.14 42.00 -4.15
CA LEU A 256 -9.34 40.58 -4.41
C LEU A 256 -9.31 39.74 -3.13
N ILE A 257 -8.36 39.97 -2.23
CA ILE A 257 -8.28 39.30 -0.91
C ILE A 257 -9.56 39.55 -0.11
N HIS A 258 -10.03 40.80 -0.10
CA HIS A 258 -11.26 41.19 0.58
C HIS A 258 -12.48 40.49 -0.05
N TYR A 259 -12.55 40.44 -1.39
CA TYR A 259 -13.62 39.75 -2.11
C TYR A 259 -13.66 38.25 -1.79
N PHE A 260 -12.53 37.55 -1.81
CA PHE A 260 -12.45 36.11 -1.46
C PHE A 260 -13.02 35.80 -0.08
N SER A 261 -12.77 36.71 0.87
CA SER A 261 -13.14 36.53 2.28
C SER A 261 -14.57 37.01 2.60
N HIS A 262 -15.11 38.00 1.88
CA HIS A 262 -16.36 38.68 2.26
C HIS A 262 -17.42 38.76 1.16
N ALA A 263 -17.16 38.28 -0.05
CA ALA A 263 -18.14 38.33 -1.14
C ALA A 263 -19.43 37.59 -0.78
N GLN A 264 -20.56 38.16 -1.23
CA GLN A 264 -21.83 37.45 -1.23
C GLN A 264 -21.81 36.51 -2.44
N LEU A 265 -21.63 35.22 -2.19
CA LEU A 265 -21.39 34.21 -3.23
C LEU A 265 -22.68 33.87 -4.00
N ASN A 266 -23.15 34.81 -4.82
CA ASN A 266 -24.28 34.65 -5.72
C ASN A 266 -24.02 35.36 -7.06
N LEU A 267 -24.71 34.93 -8.12
CA LEU A 267 -24.55 35.46 -9.47
C LEU A 267 -24.86 36.95 -9.60
N ALA A 268 -25.78 37.48 -8.79
CA ALA A 268 -26.18 38.88 -8.87
C ALA A 268 -25.06 39.81 -8.36
N ASP A 269 -24.39 39.44 -7.26
CA ASP A 269 -23.23 40.18 -6.75
C ASP A 269 -22.00 39.98 -7.63
N ALA A 270 -21.78 38.76 -8.14
CA ALA A 270 -20.74 38.44 -9.11
C ALA A 270 -20.76 39.36 -10.34
N ARG A 271 -21.94 39.55 -10.95
CA ARG A 271 -22.12 40.38 -12.16
C ARG A 271 -21.82 41.87 -11.95
N ARG A 272 -21.73 42.34 -10.70
CA ARG A 272 -21.42 43.75 -10.39
C ARG A 272 -19.94 44.06 -10.54
N PHE A 273 -19.08 43.06 -10.31
CA PHE A 273 -17.64 43.25 -10.18
C PHE A 273 -16.83 42.30 -11.08
N LEU A 274 -17.49 41.43 -11.83
CA LEU A 274 -16.85 40.55 -12.79
C LEU A 274 -17.29 40.91 -14.22
N THR A 275 -16.32 41.08 -15.10
CA THR A 275 -16.53 41.40 -16.53
C THR A 275 -17.09 40.21 -17.31
N ASP A 276 -16.83 38.99 -16.83
CA ASP A 276 -17.46 37.72 -17.23
C ASP A 276 -17.79 36.91 -15.97
N ALA A 277 -18.79 36.03 -16.02
CA ALA A 277 -19.13 35.13 -14.90
C ALA A 277 -18.06 34.02 -14.72
N SER A 278 -16.80 34.40 -14.49
CA SER A 278 -15.60 33.55 -14.54
C SER A 278 -15.68 32.39 -13.54
N PRO A 279 -15.92 31.16 -14.01
CA PRO A 279 -16.11 30.02 -13.12
C PRO A 279 -14.81 29.58 -12.45
N ASP A 280 -13.66 29.82 -13.08
CA ASP A 280 -12.33 29.63 -12.48
C ASP A 280 -12.14 30.45 -11.20
N LEU A 281 -12.60 31.71 -11.18
CA LEU A 281 -12.47 32.56 -10.00
C LEU A 281 -13.29 32.02 -8.82
N PHE A 282 -14.53 31.59 -9.06
CA PHE A 282 -15.38 31.01 -8.01
C PHE A 282 -14.90 29.63 -7.55
N LEU A 283 -14.32 28.83 -8.45
CA LEU A 283 -13.66 27.57 -8.08
C LEU A 283 -12.55 27.84 -7.05
N ARG A 284 -11.69 28.84 -7.31
CA ARG A 284 -10.61 29.26 -6.39
C ARG A 284 -11.14 29.84 -5.08
N ILE A 285 -12.21 30.62 -5.12
CA ILE A 285 -12.88 31.13 -3.90
C ILE A 285 -13.37 29.96 -3.04
N GLY A 286 -13.97 28.95 -3.67
CA GLY A 286 -14.42 27.74 -2.98
C GLY A 286 -13.26 27.01 -2.30
N GLU A 287 -12.19 26.73 -3.02
CA GLU A 287 -10.98 26.10 -2.48
C GLU A 287 -10.34 26.92 -1.35
N TYR A 288 -10.28 28.25 -1.49
CA TYR A 288 -9.79 29.15 -0.46
C TYR A 288 -10.62 29.04 0.83
N ARG A 289 -11.95 28.99 0.71
CA ARG A 289 -12.86 28.84 1.84
C ARG A 289 -12.77 27.46 2.49
N ILE A 290 -12.59 26.38 1.71
CA ILE A 290 -12.27 25.04 2.23
C ILE A 290 -11.04 25.09 3.15
N ARG A 291 -9.95 25.77 2.73
CA ARG A 291 -8.71 25.89 3.53
C ARG A 291 -8.93 26.63 4.85
N ARG A 292 -9.89 27.55 4.89
CA ARG A 292 -10.30 28.30 6.09
C ARG A 292 -11.43 27.61 6.87
N ASN A 293 -11.84 26.41 6.46
CA ASN A 293 -12.94 25.65 7.03
C ASN A 293 -14.32 26.34 6.93
N ASP A 294 -14.49 27.29 6.01
CA ASP A 294 -15.80 27.86 5.63
C ASP A 294 -16.47 26.97 4.57
N LEU A 295 -17.03 25.85 5.02
CA LEU A 295 -17.64 24.85 4.13
C LEU A 295 -18.93 25.37 3.47
N THR A 296 -19.72 26.17 4.18
CA THR A 296 -20.96 26.76 3.65
C THR A 296 -20.65 27.75 2.51
N GLY A 297 -19.66 28.62 2.71
CA GLY A 297 -19.21 29.51 1.66
C GLY A 297 -18.57 28.76 0.50
N ALA A 298 -17.79 27.71 0.77
CA ALA A 298 -17.24 26.87 -0.31
C ALA A 298 -18.35 26.23 -1.17
N GLN A 299 -19.39 25.66 -0.54
CA GLN A 299 -20.55 25.11 -1.24
C GLN A 299 -21.21 26.15 -2.16
N GLN A 300 -21.50 27.35 -1.64
CA GLN A 300 -22.11 28.42 -2.43
C GLN A 300 -21.24 28.82 -3.63
N ALA A 301 -19.92 28.90 -3.45
CA ALA A 301 -19.01 29.23 -4.54
C ALA A 301 -19.08 28.18 -5.67
N PHE A 302 -19.02 26.88 -5.34
CA PHE A 302 -19.11 25.82 -6.35
C PHE A 302 -20.49 25.72 -6.99
N GLU A 303 -21.57 26.00 -6.27
CA GLU A 303 -22.93 26.07 -6.85
C GLU A 303 -23.05 27.21 -7.86
N VAL A 304 -22.41 28.36 -7.62
CA VAL A 304 -22.32 29.45 -8.61
C VAL A 304 -21.57 28.99 -9.86
N VAL A 305 -20.44 28.30 -9.71
CA VAL A 305 -19.69 27.71 -10.84
C VAL A 305 -20.59 26.82 -11.68
N LEU A 306 -21.24 25.85 -11.04
CA LEU A 306 -22.09 24.84 -11.70
C LEU A 306 -23.37 25.43 -12.30
N SER A 307 -23.87 26.56 -11.79
CA SER A 307 -25.00 27.28 -12.40
C SER A 307 -24.65 27.92 -13.76
N THR A 308 -23.35 28.10 -14.04
CA THR A 308 -22.85 28.70 -15.28
C THR A 308 -22.17 27.69 -16.20
N GLN A 309 -21.46 26.71 -15.64
CA GLN A 309 -20.77 25.62 -16.33
C GLN A 309 -21.12 24.29 -15.65
N PRO A 310 -22.31 23.72 -15.90
CA PRO A 310 -22.72 22.45 -15.30
C PRO A 310 -21.86 21.26 -15.74
N GLU A 311 -21.08 21.40 -16.80
CA GLU A 311 -20.16 20.38 -17.32
C GLU A 311 -18.77 20.38 -16.65
N LEU A 312 -18.49 21.33 -15.74
CA LEU A 312 -17.15 21.43 -15.14
C LEU A 312 -16.94 20.36 -14.05
N SER A 313 -16.28 19.27 -14.41
CA SER A 313 -16.06 18.11 -13.54
C SER A 313 -15.37 18.43 -12.22
N GLU A 314 -14.41 19.38 -12.21
CA GLU A 314 -13.68 19.76 -11.00
C GLU A 314 -14.58 20.42 -9.96
N ALA A 315 -15.52 21.25 -10.39
CA ALA A 315 -16.46 21.91 -9.49
C ALA A 315 -17.40 20.90 -8.82
N TRP A 316 -17.89 19.92 -9.58
CA TRP A 316 -18.65 18.79 -9.03
C TRP A 316 -17.84 18.00 -8.00
N TYR A 317 -16.59 17.67 -8.30
CA TYR A 317 -15.72 16.94 -7.38
C TYR A 317 -15.49 17.71 -6.07
N GLN A 318 -15.12 18.99 -6.15
CA GLN A 318 -14.88 19.83 -4.97
C GLN A 318 -16.16 20.06 -4.15
N LEU A 319 -17.30 20.22 -4.81
CA LEU A 319 -18.61 20.29 -4.13
C LEU A 319 -18.92 18.97 -3.41
N GLY A 320 -18.63 17.83 -4.03
CA GLY A 320 -18.76 16.51 -3.42
C GLY A 320 -17.93 16.37 -2.14
N ILE A 321 -16.64 16.74 -2.18
CA ILE A 321 -15.76 16.77 -0.99
C ILE A 321 -16.32 17.69 0.09
N THR A 322 -16.79 18.89 -0.29
CA THR A 322 -17.37 19.87 0.63
C THR A 322 -18.61 19.30 1.32
N LYS A 323 -19.55 18.74 0.56
CA LYS A 323 -20.77 18.10 1.07
C LYS A 323 -20.46 16.91 1.98
N ALA A 324 -19.48 16.08 1.61
CA ALA A 324 -19.03 14.96 2.45
C ALA A 324 -18.50 15.45 3.81
N ARG A 325 -17.67 16.51 3.83
CA ARG A 325 -17.18 17.13 5.07
C ARG A 325 -18.28 17.77 5.92
N MET A 326 -19.39 18.16 5.31
CA MET A 326 -20.59 18.65 6.00
C MET A 326 -21.52 17.53 6.48
N GLY A 327 -21.19 16.26 6.22
CA GLY A 327 -22.04 15.11 6.57
C GLY A 327 -23.23 14.89 5.61
N GLN A 328 -23.24 15.56 4.45
CA GLN A 328 -24.29 15.43 3.44
C GLN A 328 -23.94 14.30 2.44
N THR A 329 -23.99 13.05 2.90
CA THR A 329 -23.53 11.88 2.14
C THR A 329 -24.23 11.71 0.79
N ASP A 330 -25.55 11.86 0.76
CA ASP A 330 -26.36 11.68 -0.45
C ASP A 330 -26.01 12.72 -1.53
N GLY A 331 -25.94 13.99 -1.13
CA GLY A 331 -25.56 15.08 -2.02
C GLY A 331 -24.10 14.97 -2.47
N ALA A 332 -23.20 14.40 -1.64
CA ALA A 332 -21.82 14.16 -2.03
C ALA A 332 -21.71 13.10 -3.12
N LEU A 333 -22.43 11.97 -2.99
CA LEU A 333 -22.47 10.92 -4.01
C LEU A 333 -22.97 11.45 -5.35
N GLU A 334 -24.07 12.21 -5.37
CA GLU A 334 -24.59 12.84 -6.59
C GLU A 334 -23.54 13.73 -7.27
N CYS A 335 -22.75 14.46 -6.48
CA CYS A 335 -21.69 15.30 -6.99
C CYS A 335 -20.53 14.48 -7.56
N PHE A 336 -20.10 13.39 -6.92
CA PHE A 336 -19.05 12.52 -7.46
C PHE A 336 -19.49 11.81 -8.74
N THR A 337 -20.72 11.28 -8.79
CA THR A 337 -21.28 10.68 -10.00
C THR A 337 -21.40 11.71 -11.13
N SER A 338 -21.80 12.95 -10.82
CA SER A 338 -21.84 14.05 -11.79
C SER A 338 -20.44 14.43 -12.28
N ALA A 339 -19.43 14.44 -11.41
CA ALA A 339 -18.04 14.69 -11.81
C ALA A 339 -17.57 13.63 -12.81
N ILE A 340 -17.87 12.35 -12.56
CA ILE A 340 -17.53 11.23 -13.45
C ILE A 340 -18.25 11.36 -14.80
N ALA A 341 -19.57 11.58 -14.78
CA ALA A 341 -20.39 11.72 -15.99
C ALA A 341 -19.94 12.90 -16.88
N ASN A 342 -19.38 13.95 -16.26
CA ASN A 342 -18.83 15.11 -16.95
C ASN A 342 -17.33 14.96 -17.30
N GLY A 343 -16.81 13.73 -17.33
CA GLY A 343 -15.47 13.44 -17.87
C GLY A 343 -14.31 13.57 -16.88
N SER A 344 -14.56 13.55 -15.56
CA SER A 344 -13.48 13.55 -14.57
C SER A 344 -12.46 12.44 -14.82
N SER A 345 -11.17 12.81 -14.86
CA SER A 345 -10.02 11.91 -14.89
C SER A 345 -9.46 11.59 -13.49
N ARG A 346 -10.18 11.96 -12.42
CA ARG A 346 -9.74 11.71 -11.04
C ARG A 346 -10.24 10.37 -10.55
N MET A 347 -9.32 9.48 -10.18
CA MET A 347 -9.66 8.21 -9.53
C MET A 347 -10.41 8.45 -8.22
N GLU A 348 -10.06 9.48 -7.46
CA GLU A 348 -10.67 9.78 -6.17
C GLU A 348 -12.17 10.07 -6.30
N ALA A 349 -12.64 10.61 -7.43
CA ALA A 349 -14.06 10.77 -7.70
C ALA A 349 -14.77 9.41 -7.78
N TYR A 350 -14.17 8.44 -8.48
CA TYR A 350 -14.70 7.07 -8.56
C TYR A 350 -14.63 6.37 -7.21
N VAL A 351 -13.51 6.45 -6.49
CA VAL A 351 -13.36 5.85 -5.14
C VAL A 351 -14.44 6.36 -4.20
N ASN A 352 -14.65 7.68 -4.16
CA ASN A 352 -15.68 8.28 -3.32
C ASN A 352 -17.10 7.90 -3.77
N ALA A 353 -17.35 7.77 -5.08
CA ALA A 353 -18.63 7.32 -5.60
C ALA A 353 -18.90 5.84 -5.26
N VAL A 354 -17.91 4.96 -5.42
CA VAL A 354 -17.97 3.54 -5.01
C VAL A 354 -18.28 3.45 -3.53
N GLU A 355 -17.55 4.18 -2.68
CA GLU A 355 -17.78 4.20 -1.23
C GLU A 355 -19.19 4.72 -0.89
N GLY A 356 -19.65 5.79 -1.54
CA GLY A 356 -21.01 6.32 -1.35
C GLY A 356 -22.10 5.32 -1.77
N HIS A 357 -21.93 4.61 -2.88
CA HIS A 357 -22.85 3.55 -3.29
C HIS A 357 -22.86 2.38 -2.29
N CYS A 358 -21.69 1.98 -1.77
CA CYS A 358 -21.59 0.95 -0.73
C CYS A 358 -22.29 1.35 0.57
N GLN A 359 -22.16 2.60 1.00
CA GLN A 359 -22.85 3.12 2.19
C GLN A 359 -24.37 3.09 2.04
N ARG A 360 -24.90 3.24 0.81
CA ARG A 360 -26.32 3.09 0.47
C ARG A 360 -26.76 1.63 0.24
N GLY A 361 -25.84 0.66 0.28
CA GLY A 361 -26.12 -0.75 -0.07
C GLY A 361 -26.36 -1.00 -1.56
N SER A 362 -26.01 -0.05 -2.44
CA SER A 362 -26.17 -0.14 -3.90
C SER A 362 -24.95 -0.78 -4.57
N PHE A 363 -24.66 -2.04 -4.25
CA PHE A 363 -23.42 -2.72 -4.67
C PHE A 363 -23.30 -2.93 -6.18
N ASP A 364 -24.41 -3.11 -6.91
CA ASP A 364 -24.38 -3.23 -8.38
C ASP A 364 -23.83 -1.97 -9.04
N CYS A 365 -24.21 -0.79 -8.55
CA CYS A 365 -23.66 0.49 -9.02
C CYS A 365 -22.18 0.62 -8.68
N ALA A 366 -21.77 0.18 -7.50
CA ALA A 366 -20.37 0.21 -7.07
C ALA A 366 -19.49 -0.72 -7.91
N LEU A 367 -19.98 -1.92 -8.23
CA LEU A 367 -19.31 -2.88 -9.12
C LEU A 367 -19.16 -2.31 -10.54
N ALA A 368 -20.22 -1.73 -11.10
CA ALA A 368 -20.16 -1.10 -12.43
C ALA A 368 -19.13 0.04 -12.51
N LEU A 369 -19.01 0.84 -11.45
CA LEU A 369 -17.97 1.89 -11.39
C LEU A 369 -16.56 1.30 -11.34
N VAL A 370 -16.34 0.20 -10.62
CA VAL A 370 -15.05 -0.48 -10.58
C VAL A 370 -14.69 -1.07 -11.94
N GLU A 371 -15.65 -1.63 -12.68
CA GLU A 371 -15.44 -2.09 -14.06
C GLU A 371 -15.00 -0.94 -14.97
N GLU A 372 -15.62 0.23 -14.86
CA GLU A 372 -15.20 1.42 -15.60
C GLU A 372 -13.78 1.87 -15.19
N MET A 373 -13.50 1.93 -13.88
CA MET A 373 -12.18 2.28 -13.33
C MET A 373 -11.07 1.37 -13.84
N GLN A 374 -11.35 0.07 -13.98
CA GLN A 374 -10.36 -0.94 -14.36
C GLN A 374 -9.67 -0.60 -15.68
N SER A 375 -10.40 -0.03 -16.65
CA SER A 375 -9.82 0.36 -17.94
C SER A 375 -8.86 1.55 -17.87
N ARG A 376 -9.01 2.42 -16.85
CA ARG A 376 -8.29 3.70 -16.74
C ARG A 376 -7.20 3.72 -15.67
N TYR A 377 -7.42 3.02 -14.56
CA TYR A 377 -6.63 3.17 -13.33
C TYR A 377 -5.95 1.88 -12.87
N ARG A 378 -5.90 0.84 -13.70
CA ARG A 378 -5.25 -0.44 -13.33
C ARG A 378 -3.76 -0.29 -13.01
N SER A 379 -3.09 0.76 -13.48
CA SER A 379 -1.70 1.09 -13.13
C SER A 379 -1.54 1.57 -11.68
N GLU A 380 -2.60 2.05 -11.06
CA GLU A 380 -2.51 2.77 -9.81
C GLU A 380 -2.80 1.84 -8.62
N HIS A 381 -1.95 1.86 -7.59
CA HIS A 381 -2.15 1.02 -6.40
C HIS A 381 -3.50 1.30 -5.69
N GLY A 382 -3.97 2.57 -5.73
CA GLY A 382 -5.24 2.98 -5.15
C GLY A 382 -6.47 2.28 -5.74
N PHE A 383 -6.41 1.81 -7.00
CA PHE A 383 -7.49 1.05 -7.61
C PHE A 383 -7.70 -0.30 -6.91
N PHE A 384 -6.64 -1.05 -6.65
CA PHE A 384 -6.74 -2.34 -5.96
C PHE A 384 -7.22 -2.19 -4.52
N ALA A 385 -6.80 -1.13 -3.82
CA ALA A 385 -7.30 -0.80 -2.50
C ALA A 385 -8.81 -0.46 -2.50
N CYS A 386 -9.31 0.17 -3.56
CA CYS A 386 -10.74 0.43 -3.76
C CYS A 386 -11.52 -0.88 -3.94
N VAL A 387 -11.01 -1.81 -4.76
CA VAL A 387 -11.62 -3.12 -5.01
C VAL A 387 -11.71 -3.95 -3.73
N ASP A 388 -10.63 -4.01 -2.95
CA ASP A 388 -10.60 -4.72 -1.67
C ASP A 388 -11.62 -4.10 -0.69
N ARG A 389 -11.67 -2.77 -0.60
CA ARG A 389 -12.64 -2.07 0.26
C ARG A 389 -14.09 -2.32 -0.17
N LEU A 390 -14.38 -2.31 -1.47
CA LEU A 390 -15.70 -2.64 -1.99
C LEU A 390 -16.13 -4.05 -1.55
N ALA A 391 -15.25 -5.05 -1.70
CA ALA A 391 -15.54 -6.42 -1.29
C ALA A 391 -15.79 -6.53 0.23
N ASP A 392 -14.97 -5.85 1.05
CA ASP A 392 -15.14 -5.80 2.49
C ASP A 392 -16.46 -5.14 2.90
N MET A 393 -16.82 -4.00 2.28
CA MET A 393 -18.07 -3.30 2.56
C MET A 393 -19.31 -4.10 2.12
N TYR A 394 -19.24 -4.76 0.96
CA TYR A 394 -20.31 -5.62 0.48
C TYR A 394 -20.53 -6.79 1.43
N PHE A 395 -19.46 -7.51 1.76
CA PHE A 395 -19.52 -8.61 2.72
C PHE A 395 -20.05 -8.15 4.08
N ALA A 396 -19.55 -7.04 4.63
CA ALA A 396 -19.98 -6.52 5.93
C ALA A 396 -21.47 -6.12 5.93
N HIS A 397 -21.95 -5.51 4.86
CA HIS A 397 -23.37 -5.14 4.73
C HIS A 397 -24.26 -6.38 4.71
N THR A 398 -23.97 -7.34 3.82
CA THR A 398 -24.75 -8.57 3.71
C THR A 398 -24.64 -9.42 4.97
N SER A 399 -23.46 -9.51 5.59
CA SER A 399 -23.26 -10.22 6.85
C SER A 399 -24.10 -9.62 7.98
N LYS A 400 -24.13 -8.29 8.10
CA LYS A 400 -25.01 -7.60 9.07
C LYS A 400 -26.49 -7.86 8.80
N GLN A 401 -26.93 -7.79 7.54
CA GLN A 401 -28.32 -8.07 7.15
C GLN A 401 -28.73 -9.50 7.53
N THR A 402 -27.89 -10.48 7.21
CA THR A 402 -28.17 -11.89 7.45
C THR A 402 -28.09 -12.27 8.93
N MET A 403 -27.17 -11.68 9.68
CA MET A 403 -27.15 -11.80 11.15
C MET A 403 -28.42 -11.24 11.78
N ASN A 404 -28.90 -10.06 11.34
CA ASN A 404 -30.16 -9.50 11.83
C ASN A 404 -31.35 -10.41 11.53
N LEU A 405 -31.41 -11.04 10.34
CA LEU A 405 -32.45 -12.01 9.99
C LEU A 405 -32.44 -13.22 10.93
N LEU A 406 -31.25 -13.77 11.23
CA LEU A 406 -31.10 -14.91 12.13
C LEU A 406 -31.47 -14.57 13.57
N VAL A 407 -30.99 -13.43 14.09
CA VAL A 407 -31.22 -13.00 15.48
C VAL A 407 -32.68 -12.65 15.72
N ALA A 408 -33.39 -12.13 14.70
CA ALA A 408 -34.80 -11.79 14.78
C ALA A 408 -35.75 -13.00 14.87
N ALA A 409 -35.28 -14.21 14.56
CA ALA A 409 -36.11 -15.41 14.66
C ALA A 409 -36.45 -15.72 16.12
N THR A 410 -37.73 -15.98 16.40
CA THR A 410 -38.25 -16.28 17.76
C THR A 410 -38.67 -17.74 17.93
N SER A 411 -38.73 -18.49 16.83
CA SER A 411 -39.05 -19.91 16.81
C SER A 411 -38.08 -20.71 15.92
N GLN A 412 -38.06 -22.03 16.09
CA GLN A 412 -37.23 -22.94 15.27
C GLN A 412 -37.62 -22.91 13.78
N GLU A 413 -38.91 -22.74 13.46
CA GLU A 413 -39.41 -22.65 12.08
C GLU A 413 -39.01 -21.33 11.41
N GLU A 414 -39.12 -20.22 12.13
CA GLU A 414 -38.61 -18.92 11.68
C GLU A 414 -37.09 -18.96 11.49
N LEU A 415 -36.35 -19.59 12.40
CA LEU A 415 -34.91 -19.72 12.29
C LEU A 415 -34.49 -20.60 11.09
N ALA A 416 -35.25 -21.66 10.80
CA ALA A 416 -35.02 -22.48 9.62
C ALA A 416 -35.20 -21.67 8.33
N THR A 417 -36.28 -20.90 8.25
CA THR A 417 -36.58 -20.02 7.11
C THR A 417 -35.54 -18.91 6.95
N ALA A 418 -35.21 -18.22 8.05
CA ALA A 418 -34.16 -17.20 8.08
C ALA A 418 -32.79 -17.78 7.72
N GLY A 419 -32.52 -19.04 8.10
CA GLY A 419 -31.30 -19.76 7.72
C GLY A 419 -31.17 -19.98 6.22
N VAL A 420 -32.25 -20.39 5.54
CA VAL A 420 -32.26 -20.58 4.08
C VAL A 420 -32.03 -19.25 3.35
N GLU A 421 -32.70 -18.20 3.79
CA GLU A 421 -32.55 -16.87 3.18
C GLU A 421 -31.16 -16.27 3.46
N SER A 422 -30.62 -16.45 4.67
CA SER A 422 -29.26 -16.06 5.05
C SER A 422 -28.22 -16.74 4.16
N ASP A 423 -28.34 -18.06 3.94
CA ASP A 423 -27.47 -18.84 3.06
C ASP A 423 -27.52 -18.32 1.61
N ARG A 424 -28.73 -18.08 1.08
CA ARG A 424 -28.93 -17.51 -0.27
C ARG A 424 -28.25 -16.15 -0.42
N LEU A 425 -28.50 -15.21 0.49
CA LEU A 425 -27.96 -13.85 0.44
C LEU A 425 -26.43 -13.83 0.56
N LEU A 426 -25.86 -14.64 1.47
CA LEU A 426 -24.42 -14.77 1.60
C LEU A 426 -23.81 -15.37 0.34
N LYS A 427 -24.38 -16.44 -0.19
CA LYS A 427 -23.88 -17.07 -1.40
C LYS A 427 -23.83 -16.10 -2.59
N GLU A 428 -24.90 -15.35 -2.85
CA GLU A 428 -24.95 -14.35 -3.93
C GLU A 428 -23.88 -13.26 -3.77
N CYS A 429 -23.67 -12.79 -2.53
CA CYS A 429 -22.61 -11.82 -2.20
C CYS A 429 -21.21 -12.41 -2.46
N LEU A 430 -20.94 -13.61 -1.93
CA LEU A 430 -19.64 -14.28 -2.06
C LEU A 430 -19.31 -14.60 -3.52
N GLU A 431 -20.28 -15.05 -4.32
CA GLU A 431 -20.11 -15.27 -5.77
C GLU A 431 -19.80 -13.97 -6.53
N SER A 432 -20.36 -12.85 -6.09
CA SER A 432 -20.09 -11.54 -6.70
C SER A 432 -18.68 -11.05 -6.36
N ILE A 433 -18.25 -11.20 -5.11
CA ILE A 433 -16.88 -10.89 -4.67
C ILE A 433 -15.87 -11.79 -5.39
N ASP A 434 -16.19 -13.08 -5.54
CA ASP A 434 -15.39 -14.05 -6.25
C ASP A 434 -15.18 -13.68 -7.72
N ARG A 435 -16.26 -13.30 -8.44
CA ARG A 435 -16.17 -12.78 -9.81
C ARG A 435 -15.34 -11.50 -9.91
N LEU A 436 -15.53 -10.57 -8.96
CA LEU A 436 -14.78 -9.32 -8.90
C LEU A 436 -13.27 -9.58 -8.77
N PHE A 437 -12.87 -10.43 -7.82
CA PHE A 437 -11.46 -10.77 -7.65
C PHE A 437 -10.90 -11.58 -8.83
N GLY A 438 -11.71 -12.45 -9.44
CA GLY A 438 -11.43 -13.10 -10.72
C GLY A 438 -10.95 -12.10 -11.78
N ALA A 439 -11.85 -11.19 -12.15
CA ALA A 439 -11.65 -10.19 -13.19
C ALA A 439 -10.51 -9.21 -12.91
N VAL A 440 -10.36 -8.78 -11.66
CA VAL A 440 -9.39 -7.75 -11.30
C VAL A 440 -7.99 -8.33 -11.04
N HIS A 441 -7.88 -9.34 -10.17
CA HIS A 441 -6.60 -9.79 -9.66
C HIS A 441 -6.01 -10.98 -10.42
N THR A 442 -6.83 -11.82 -11.06
CA THR A 442 -6.35 -13.15 -11.48
C THR A 442 -6.50 -13.48 -12.96
N ASP A 443 -7.48 -12.94 -13.67
CA ASP A 443 -7.81 -13.36 -15.05
C ASP A 443 -6.66 -13.22 -16.06
N SER A 444 -5.72 -12.31 -15.81
CA SER A 444 -4.56 -12.08 -16.68
C SER A 444 -3.32 -12.86 -16.27
N LEU A 445 -3.30 -13.49 -15.08
CA LEU A 445 -2.09 -14.12 -14.54
C LEU A 445 -1.77 -15.43 -15.28
N PRO A 446 -0.50 -15.63 -15.69
CA PRO A 446 -0.09 -16.86 -16.36
C PRO A 446 0.01 -18.03 -15.35
N ALA A 447 -0.82 -19.04 -15.53
CA ALA A 447 -0.96 -20.16 -14.60
C ALA A 447 0.20 -21.17 -14.69
N HIS A 448 1.26 -21.05 -13.87
CA HIS A 448 2.31 -22.06 -13.57
C HIS A 448 3.62 -21.46 -13.04
N TRP A 449 3.79 -20.15 -13.08
CA TRP A 449 5.11 -19.53 -12.85
C TRP A 449 5.69 -19.70 -11.46
N VAL A 450 4.81 -19.83 -10.47
CA VAL A 450 5.19 -19.73 -9.07
C VAL A 450 5.14 -21.10 -8.37
N SER A 451 4.37 -22.02 -8.93
CA SER A 451 4.22 -23.38 -8.42
C SER A 451 5.49 -24.20 -8.63
N ASP A 452 6.13 -24.63 -7.53
CA ASP A 452 7.29 -25.52 -7.56
C ASP A 452 6.91 -26.91 -7.03
N PRO A 453 6.91 -27.97 -7.85
CA PRO A 453 6.63 -29.32 -7.38
C PRO A 453 7.68 -29.86 -6.42
N ASP A 454 8.81 -29.18 -6.17
CA ASP A 454 9.74 -29.50 -5.08
C ASP A 454 9.70 -28.46 -3.94
N GLY A 455 8.76 -27.51 -4.02
CA GLY A 455 8.62 -26.37 -3.14
C GLY A 455 8.03 -26.69 -1.76
N HIS A 456 7.73 -25.64 -0.99
CA HIS A 456 7.10 -25.73 0.34
C HIS A 456 5.58 -25.79 0.26
N ILE A 457 4.96 -26.24 1.36
CA ILE A 457 3.51 -26.16 1.57
C ILE A 457 3.20 -24.92 2.39
N VAL A 458 2.18 -24.16 2.00
CA VAL A 458 1.65 -23.06 2.82
C VAL A 458 0.43 -23.58 3.59
N LEU A 459 0.44 -23.51 4.91
CA LEU A 459 -0.69 -23.83 5.78
C LEU A 459 -1.31 -22.52 6.28
N PHE A 460 -2.42 -22.11 5.66
CA PHE A 460 -3.18 -20.92 6.02
C PHE A 460 -4.34 -21.32 6.94
N ALA A 461 -4.17 -21.09 8.25
CA ALA A 461 -4.97 -21.79 9.26
C ALA A 461 -5.64 -20.88 10.29
N ASN A 462 -6.84 -21.29 10.71
CA ASN A 462 -7.52 -20.72 11.87
C ASN A 462 -6.89 -21.25 13.18
N HIS A 463 -6.43 -20.35 14.05
CA HIS A 463 -5.76 -20.66 15.32
C HIS A 463 -6.63 -20.35 16.57
N ASP A 464 -7.89 -19.97 16.38
CA ASP A 464 -8.76 -19.53 17.48
C ASP A 464 -9.13 -20.67 18.44
N LEU A 465 -9.08 -21.92 17.95
CA LEU A 465 -9.36 -23.12 18.72
C LEU A 465 -8.06 -23.87 19.03
N ARG A 466 -7.59 -23.77 20.27
CA ARG A 466 -6.33 -24.40 20.71
C ARG A 466 -6.31 -25.92 20.52
N GLN A 467 -7.43 -26.59 20.78
CA GLN A 467 -7.55 -28.04 20.58
C GLN A 467 -7.40 -28.47 19.11
N CYS A 468 -7.91 -27.66 18.19
CA CYS A 468 -7.71 -27.85 16.75
C CYS A 468 -6.28 -27.51 16.31
N THR A 469 -5.64 -26.53 16.96
CA THR A 469 -4.26 -26.12 16.68
C THR A 469 -3.28 -27.28 16.88
N HIS A 470 -3.44 -28.04 17.98
CA HIS A 470 -2.59 -29.21 18.24
C HIS A 470 -2.65 -30.24 17.11
N TYR A 471 -3.84 -30.74 16.78
CA TYR A 471 -4.02 -31.89 15.90
C TYR A 471 -3.97 -31.54 14.41
N ARG A 472 -4.44 -30.35 14.01
CA ARG A 472 -4.59 -29.99 12.59
C ARG A 472 -3.56 -28.99 12.09
N ILE A 473 -2.79 -28.36 12.99
CA ILE A 473 -1.74 -27.39 12.62
C ILE A 473 -0.37 -27.92 13.04
N GLU A 474 -0.12 -28.04 14.34
CA GLU A 474 1.21 -28.40 14.86
C GLU A 474 1.60 -29.82 14.44
N GLN A 475 0.72 -30.79 14.67
CA GLN A 475 0.94 -32.17 14.23
C GLN A 475 0.99 -32.30 12.71
N ARG A 476 0.19 -31.50 11.97
CA ARG A 476 0.22 -31.49 10.51
C ARG A 476 1.59 -31.04 10.00
N VAL A 477 2.17 -30.03 10.62
CA VAL A 477 3.52 -29.55 10.30
C VAL A 477 4.54 -30.64 10.55
N GLU A 478 4.50 -31.31 11.72
CA GLU A 478 5.40 -32.45 12.00
C GLU A 478 5.26 -33.56 10.94
N GLN A 479 4.04 -33.90 10.51
CA GLN A 479 3.81 -34.91 9.47
C GLN A 479 4.37 -34.47 8.10
N ILE A 480 4.24 -33.19 7.74
CA ILE A 480 4.79 -32.63 6.49
C ILE A 480 6.33 -32.65 6.54
N GLU A 481 6.91 -32.23 7.66
CA GLU A 481 8.36 -32.16 7.84
C GLU A 481 9.00 -33.55 7.93
N ALA A 482 8.31 -34.53 8.52
CA ALA A 482 8.73 -35.94 8.53
C ALA A 482 8.78 -36.55 7.12
N CYS A 483 8.07 -35.96 6.14
CA CYS A 483 8.18 -36.31 4.72
C CYS A 483 9.36 -35.63 4.00
N GLY A 484 10.13 -34.79 4.68
CA GLY A 484 11.20 -33.97 4.09
C GLY A 484 10.70 -32.72 3.36
N LEU A 485 9.44 -32.34 3.53
CA LEU A 485 8.86 -31.15 2.94
C LEU A 485 8.92 -29.97 3.92
N LYS A 486 9.11 -28.75 3.40
CA LYS A 486 9.03 -27.52 4.20
C LYS A 486 7.58 -27.06 4.32
N CYS A 487 7.21 -26.52 5.47
CA CYS A 487 5.89 -25.94 5.73
C CYS A 487 6.02 -24.47 6.17
N VAL A 488 5.22 -23.58 5.60
CA VAL A 488 5.08 -22.18 6.02
C VAL A 488 3.69 -22.00 6.63
N ILE A 489 3.63 -21.59 7.89
CA ILE A 489 2.37 -21.42 8.61
C ILE A 489 1.98 -19.94 8.56
N LEU A 490 0.76 -19.66 8.14
CA LEU A 490 0.15 -18.34 8.17
C LEU A 490 -1.14 -18.39 8.98
N ARG A 491 -1.39 -17.38 9.82
CA ARG A 491 -2.68 -17.26 10.51
C ARG A 491 -3.71 -16.68 9.55
N HIS A 492 -4.97 -17.04 9.77
CA HIS A 492 -6.08 -16.47 9.01
C HIS A 492 -6.19 -14.94 9.15
N THR A 493 -5.59 -14.35 10.19
CA THR A 493 -5.49 -12.90 10.42
C THR A 493 -4.35 -12.22 9.67
N GLU A 494 -3.54 -12.95 8.91
CA GLU A 494 -2.39 -12.45 8.16
C GLU A 494 -2.56 -12.68 6.63
N PRO A 495 -3.72 -12.36 6.04
CA PRO A 495 -3.97 -12.61 4.62
C PRO A 495 -2.99 -11.85 3.70
N GLU A 496 -2.43 -10.72 4.14
CA GLU A 496 -1.45 -9.94 3.37
C GLU A 496 -0.14 -10.69 3.11
N LYS A 497 0.19 -11.69 3.94
CA LYS A 497 1.43 -12.50 3.79
C LYS A 497 1.30 -13.63 2.77
N ILE A 498 0.07 -13.91 2.30
CA ILE A 498 -0.17 -15.05 1.41
C ILE A 498 0.57 -14.88 0.08
N ALA A 499 0.51 -13.68 -0.52
CA ALA A 499 1.09 -13.42 -1.82
C ALA A 499 2.61 -13.71 -1.84
N ALA A 500 3.35 -13.21 -0.85
CA ALA A 500 4.78 -13.50 -0.71
C ALA A 500 5.04 -15.00 -0.45
N SER A 501 4.19 -15.65 0.36
CA SER A 501 4.33 -17.08 0.69
C SER A 501 4.02 -18.02 -0.47
N LEU A 502 3.33 -17.54 -1.51
CA LEU A 502 3.07 -18.32 -2.73
C LEU A 502 4.32 -18.51 -3.57
N LEU A 503 5.34 -17.65 -3.47
CA LEU A 503 6.61 -17.75 -4.19
C LEU A 503 7.33 -19.08 -3.88
N GLY A 504 7.28 -20.04 -4.82
CA GLY A 504 7.87 -21.38 -4.64
C GLY A 504 6.98 -22.35 -3.87
N ALA A 505 5.71 -22.03 -3.66
CA ALA A 505 4.77 -22.93 -3.00
C ALA A 505 4.31 -24.03 -3.96
N ARG A 506 4.28 -25.28 -3.47
CA ARG A 506 3.73 -26.43 -4.22
C ARG A 506 2.21 -26.57 -4.04
N ALA A 507 1.73 -26.17 -2.86
CA ALA A 507 0.35 -26.31 -2.43
C ALA A 507 0.04 -25.33 -1.30
N VAL A 508 -1.23 -24.96 -1.18
CA VAL A 508 -1.78 -24.22 -0.05
C VAL A 508 -2.90 -25.04 0.59
N VAL A 509 -2.83 -25.19 1.91
CA VAL A 509 -3.88 -25.80 2.74
C VAL A 509 -4.60 -24.69 3.51
N PHE A 510 -5.88 -24.50 3.24
CA PHE A 510 -6.76 -23.58 3.93
C PHE A 510 -7.51 -24.35 5.02
N TYR A 511 -7.04 -24.25 6.27
CA TYR A 511 -7.61 -25.01 7.39
C TYR A 511 -8.67 -24.20 8.15
N ARG A 512 -9.93 -24.66 8.09
CA ARG A 512 -11.09 -24.15 8.86
C ARG A 512 -11.22 -22.61 8.80
N VAL A 513 -10.98 -22.04 7.62
CA VAL A 513 -11.13 -20.60 7.37
C VAL A 513 -12.47 -20.31 6.69
N ALA A 514 -13.19 -19.31 7.18
CA ALA A 514 -14.41 -18.83 6.56
C ALA A 514 -14.08 -18.03 5.28
N ALA A 515 -14.96 -18.05 4.29
CA ALA A 515 -14.83 -17.30 3.02
C ALA A 515 -14.98 -15.77 3.17
N PHE A 516 -14.23 -15.15 4.08
CA PHE A 516 -14.08 -13.69 4.09
C PHE A 516 -13.42 -13.21 2.79
N PRO A 517 -13.63 -11.95 2.36
CA PRO A 517 -13.08 -11.43 1.11
C PRO A 517 -11.58 -11.71 0.93
N ALA A 518 -10.78 -11.47 1.97
CA ALA A 518 -9.34 -11.75 1.93
C ALA A 518 -8.99 -13.24 1.70
N VAL A 519 -9.80 -14.16 2.21
CA VAL A 519 -9.63 -15.61 2.00
C VAL A 519 -10.02 -16.02 0.58
N ILE A 520 -11.11 -15.46 0.03
CA ILE A 520 -11.51 -15.67 -1.37
C ILE A 520 -10.38 -15.20 -2.29
N LYS A 521 -9.88 -13.98 -2.08
CA LYS A 521 -8.74 -13.42 -2.83
C LYS A 521 -7.51 -14.30 -2.74
N ALA A 522 -7.19 -14.82 -1.55
CA ALA A 522 -6.07 -15.73 -1.34
C ALA A 522 -6.22 -17.06 -2.10
N ILE A 523 -7.39 -17.70 -2.07
CA ILE A 523 -7.66 -18.94 -2.80
C ILE A 523 -7.53 -18.68 -4.31
N ARG A 524 -8.15 -17.60 -4.81
CA ARG A 524 -8.11 -17.22 -6.22
C ARG A 524 -6.70 -16.92 -6.70
N LEU A 525 -5.93 -16.14 -5.94
CA LEU A 525 -4.54 -15.84 -6.27
C LEU A 525 -3.70 -17.12 -6.34
N SER A 526 -3.87 -18.03 -5.37
CA SER A 526 -3.18 -19.33 -5.35
C SER A 526 -3.46 -20.14 -6.62
N GLN A 527 -4.73 -20.23 -7.01
CA GLN A 527 -5.18 -20.96 -8.21
C GLN A 527 -4.65 -20.31 -9.49
N ALA A 528 -4.71 -18.98 -9.60
CA ALA A 528 -4.26 -18.22 -10.76
C ALA A 528 -2.75 -18.39 -11.02
N LEU A 529 -1.96 -18.60 -9.97
CA LEU A 529 -0.52 -18.87 -10.06
C LEU A 529 -0.21 -20.36 -10.30
N GLY A 530 -1.23 -21.22 -10.38
CA GLY A 530 -1.08 -22.67 -10.60
C GLY A 530 -0.70 -23.46 -9.35
N VAL A 531 -0.87 -22.91 -8.15
CA VAL A 531 -0.62 -23.60 -6.88
C VAL A 531 -1.86 -24.40 -6.50
N ARG A 532 -1.69 -25.70 -6.15
CA ARG A 532 -2.82 -26.56 -5.75
C ARG A 532 -3.43 -26.05 -4.44
N THR A 533 -4.75 -25.94 -4.37
CA THR A 533 -5.46 -25.49 -3.17
C THR A 533 -6.25 -26.62 -2.52
N PHE A 534 -6.04 -26.82 -1.22
CA PHE A 534 -6.72 -27.80 -0.41
C PHE A 534 -7.53 -27.07 0.66
N TYR A 535 -8.79 -27.44 0.82
CA TYR A 535 -9.56 -27.03 2.00
C TYR A 535 -9.54 -28.14 3.04
N GLU A 536 -9.09 -27.84 4.25
CA GLU A 536 -9.02 -28.79 5.35
C GLU A 536 -10.03 -28.43 6.44
N ILE A 537 -10.80 -29.42 6.89
CA ILE A 537 -11.75 -29.26 8.00
C ILE A 537 -11.88 -30.55 8.80
N ASP A 538 -12.15 -30.41 10.10
CA ASP A 538 -12.17 -31.50 11.08
C ASP A 538 -13.57 -31.91 11.57
N ASP A 539 -14.58 -31.08 11.30
CA ASP A 539 -16.00 -31.28 11.68
C ASP A 539 -16.94 -30.92 10.51
N LEU A 540 -18.20 -31.35 10.60
CA LEU A 540 -19.25 -31.09 9.61
C LEU A 540 -19.82 -29.65 9.72
N LEU A 541 -18.94 -28.64 9.73
CA LEU A 541 -19.32 -27.22 9.94
C LEU A 541 -19.94 -26.54 8.71
N PHE A 542 -19.89 -27.19 7.55
CA PHE A 542 -20.38 -26.66 6.27
C PHE A 542 -21.80 -27.15 5.91
N ASP A 543 -22.44 -27.96 6.77
CA ASP A 543 -23.78 -28.49 6.55
C ASP A 543 -24.76 -27.98 7.62
N SER A 544 -25.69 -27.12 7.20
CA SER A 544 -26.67 -26.48 8.07
C SER A 544 -27.75 -27.42 8.58
N SER A 545 -27.85 -28.63 8.02
CA SER A 545 -28.77 -29.66 8.51
C SER A 545 -28.25 -30.37 9.76
N TYR A 546 -26.96 -30.27 10.05
CA TYR A 546 -26.31 -30.99 11.15
C TYR A 546 -25.46 -30.10 12.06
N TYR A 547 -25.20 -28.85 11.69
CA TYR A 547 -24.47 -27.88 12.51
C TYR A 547 -25.07 -26.47 12.41
N PRO A 548 -25.08 -25.68 13.50
CA PRO A 548 -24.78 -26.10 14.88
C PRO A 548 -25.83 -27.08 15.44
N ASP A 549 -25.51 -27.78 16.53
CA ASP A 549 -26.50 -28.55 17.30
C ASP A 549 -27.61 -27.64 17.83
N SER A 550 -28.68 -28.16 18.44
CA SER A 550 -29.70 -27.29 19.04
C SER A 550 -29.13 -26.41 20.16
N LEU A 551 -29.65 -25.19 20.33
CA LEU A 551 -29.20 -24.26 21.38
C LEU A 551 -29.25 -24.89 22.78
N ASP A 552 -30.29 -25.68 23.08
CA ASP A 552 -30.48 -26.35 24.36
C ASP A 552 -29.32 -27.30 24.70
N SER A 553 -28.68 -27.89 23.68
CA SER A 553 -27.55 -28.82 23.86
C SER A 553 -26.28 -28.17 24.43
N TYR A 554 -26.21 -26.83 24.42
CA TYR A 554 -25.11 -26.07 24.99
C TYR A 554 -25.33 -25.72 26.47
N GLY A 555 -26.46 -26.10 27.07
CA GLY A 555 -26.70 -25.93 28.51
C GLY A 555 -26.56 -24.49 29.02
N GLY A 556 -26.90 -23.49 28.19
CA GLY A 556 -26.78 -22.06 28.54
C GLY A 556 -25.35 -21.51 28.49
N GLN A 557 -24.37 -22.25 27.97
CA GLN A 557 -22.97 -21.83 27.91
C GLN A 557 -22.63 -20.86 26.76
N ILE A 558 -23.55 -20.70 25.80
CA ILE A 558 -23.51 -19.71 24.74
C ILE A 558 -24.82 -18.94 24.69
N THR A 559 -24.76 -17.69 24.25
CA THR A 559 -25.89 -16.80 24.02
C THR A 559 -26.60 -17.13 22.70
N TRP A 560 -27.84 -16.65 22.56
CA TRP A 560 -28.57 -16.72 21.29
C TRP A 560 -27.80 -16.09 20.12
N GLU A 561 -27.14 -14.95 20.37
CA GLU A 561 -26.37 -14.25 19.35
C GLU A 561 -25.14 -15.06 18.91
N GLU A 562 -24.41 -15.67 19.85
CA GLU A 562 -23.30 -16.59 19.54
C GLU A 562 -23.79 -17.79 18.71
N TYR A 563 -24.96 -18.34 19.05
CA TYR A 563 -25.59 -19.44 18.30
C TYR A 563 -25.95 -19.04 16.87
N CYS A 564 -26.58 -17.88 16.68
CA CYS A 564 -26.82 -17.31 15.35
C CYS A 564 -25.52 -17.11 14.58
N GLY A 565 -24.43 -16.69 15.27
CA GLY A 565 -23.10 -16.58 14.69
C GLY A 565 -22.53 -17.91 14.19
N LEU A 566 -22.71 -19.01 14.93
CA LEU A 566 -22.33 -20.35 14.47
C LEU A 566 -23.09 -20.74 13.19
N ARG A 567 -24.39 -20.48 13.16
CA ARG A 567 -25.24 -20.76 11.98
C ARG A 567 -24.88 -19.89 10.77
N HIS A 568 -24.50 -18.63 11.01
CA HIS A 568 -24.00 -17.71 9.99
C HIS A 568 -22.67 -18.16 9.37
N GLY A 569 -21.81 -18.82 10.15
CA GLY A 569 -20.52 -19.33 9.66
C GLY A 569 -20.62 -20.50 8.68
N VAL A 570 -21.70 -21.28 8.74
CA VAL A 570 -21.89 -22.49 7.90
C VAL A 570 -21.72 -22.24 6.39
N PRO A 571 -22.47 -21.30 5.78
CA PRO A 571 -22.31 -21.00 4.35
C PRO A 571 -20.91 -20.49 4.01
N LEU A 572 -20.22 -19.79 4.93
CA LEU A 572 -18.87 -19.27 4.69
C LEU A 572 -17.84 -20.40 4.60
N PHE A 573 -17.93 -21.42 5.47
CA PHE A 573 -17.07 -22.60 5.40
C PHE A 573 -17.38 -23.45 4.16
N ARG A 574 -18.66 -23.58 3.80
CA ARG A 574 -19.09 -24.28 2.59
C ARG A 574 -18.51 -23.62 1.34
N PHE A 575 -18.61 -22.29 1.24
CA PHE A 575 -18.10 -21.56 0.08
C PHE A 575 -16.57 -21.66 -0.04
N ALA A 576 -15.82 -21.57 1.07
CA ALA A 576 -14.36 -21.73 1.05
C ALA A 576 -13.93 -23.15 0.60
N LEU A 577 -14.67 -24.18 1.06
CA LEU A 577 -14.53 -25.56 0.60
C LEU A 577 -14.85 -25.69 -0.89
N GLU A 578 -15.95 -25.11 -1.35
CA GLU A 578 -16.36 -25.08 -2.76
C GLU A 578 -15.36 -24.32 -3.66
N LEU A 579 -14.62 -23.33 -3.14
CA LEU A 579 -13.62 -22.61 -3.93
C LEU A 579 -12.34 -23.42 -4.15
N CYS A 580 -11.85 -24.15 -3.14
CA CYS A 580 -10.60 -24.90 -3.23
C CYS A 580 -10.69 -26.07 -4.24
N SER A 581 -9.56 -26.48 -4.80
CA SER A 581 -9.55 -27.58 -5.80
C SER A 581 -9.83 -28.95 -5.21
N GLU A 582 -9.38 -29.22 -3.98
CA GLU A 582 -9.46 -30.51 -3.31
C GLU A 582 -9.76 -30.34 -1.81
N GLY A 583 -10.25 -31.41 -1.16
CA GLY A 583 -10.53 -31.44 0.28
C GLY A 583 -9.58 -32.33 1.07
N ILE A 584 -9.35 -32.01 2.35
CA ILE A 584 -8.68 -32.89 3.33
C ILE A 584 -9.59 -33.01 4.56
N ALA A 585 -9.95 -34.24 4.93
CA ALA A 585 -10.79 -34.55 6.07
C ALA A 585 -10.04 -35.37 7.13
N SER A 586 -10.54 -35.37 8.35
CA SER A 586 -10.05 -36.20 9.46
C SER A 586 -10.52 -37.67 9.40
N THR A 587 -11.67 -37.94 8.79
CA THR A 587 -12.31 -39.28 8.72
C THR A 587 -12.87 -39.57 7.33
N ARG A 588 -13.17 -40.84 7.00
CA ARG A 588 -13.77 -41.18 5.69
C ARG A 588 -15.21 -40.67 5.58
N ALA A 589 -15.99 -40.77 6.65
CA ALA A 589 -17.32 -40.19 6.72
C ALA A 589 -17.34 -38.69 6.40
N LEU A 590 -16.40 -37.91 6.99
CA LEU A 590 -16.29 -36.48 6.69
C LEU A 590 -15.82 -36.22 5.26
N ALA A 591 -14.85 -36.99 4.74
CA ALA A 591 -14.42 -36.87 3.35
C ALA A 591 -15.58 -37.13 2.37
N HIS A 592 -16.43 -38.12 2.66
CA HIS A 592 -17.63 -38.39 1.86
C HIS A 592 -18.63 -37.24 1.91
N ALA A 593 -18.88 -36.65 3.09
CA ALA A 593 -19.75 -35.49 3.21
C ALA A 593 -19.20 -34.27 2.45
N MET A 594 -17.88 -34.05 2.46
CA MET A 594 -17.23 -33.01 1.65
C MET A 594 -17.37 -33.29 0.13
N GLN A 595 -17.23 -34.56 -0.29
CA GLN A 595 -17.44 -34.99 -1.68
C GLN A 595 -18.89 -34.81 -2.12
N GLU A 596 -19.87 -35.15 -1.28
CA GLU A 596 -21.29 -34.91 -1.54
C GLU A 596 -21.56 -33.42 -1.79
N ALA A 597 -20.99 -32.55 -0.93
CA ALA A 597 -21.19 -31.10 -1.01
C ALA A 597 -20.51 -30.45 -2.23
N THR A 598 -19.35 -30.95 -2.67
CA THR A 598 -18.52 -30.26 -3.68
C THR A 598 -18.36 -30.98 -5.01
N GLN A 599 -18.59 -32.29 -5.05
CA GLN A 599 -18.22 -33.19 -6.16
C GLN A 599 -16.70 -33.20 -6.45
N LYS A 600 -15.86 -32.81 -5.49
CA LYS A 600 -14.39 -32.74 -5.62
C LYS A 600 -13.69 -33.86 -4.87
N ALA A 601 -12.47 -34.19 -5.28
CA ALA A 601 -11.65 -35.17 -4.59
C ALA A 601 -11.38 -34.71 -3.14
N CYS A 602 -11.70 -35.57 -2.17
CA CYS A 602 -11.40 -35.35 -0.76
C CYS A 602 -10.55 -36.50 -0.21
N HIS A 603 -9.44 -36.14 0.41
CA HIS A 603 -8.46 -37.06 0.97
C HIS A 603 -8.67 -37.20 2.48
N VAL A 604 -8.27 -38.33 3.04
CA VAL A 604 -8.34 -38.55 4.49
C VAL A 604 -6.94 -38.51 5.07
N VAL A 605 -6.75 -37.61 6.04
CA VAL A 605 -5.61 -37.68 6.94
C VAL A 605 -6.08 -37.56 8.38
N ARG A 606 -5.97 -38.69 9.09
CA ARG A 606 -6.39 -38.84 10.48
C ARG A 606 -5.55 -37.97 11.42
N ASN A 607 -6.14 -37.69 12.57
CA ASN A 607 -5.39 -37.21 13.73
C ASN A 607 -4.49 -38.34 14.24
N GLY A 608 -3.38 -38.01 14.87
CA GLY A 608 -2.32 -38.98 15.18
C GLY A 608 -1.63 -38.74 16.50
N LEU A 609 -0.54 -39.49 16.69
CA LEU A 609 0.44 -39.30 17.73
C LEU A 609 1.61 -38.49 17.18
N ASP A 610 2.17 -37.60 18.00
CA ASP A 610 3.31 -36.74 17.66
C ASP A 610 4.38 -36.74 18.76
N SER A 611 5.39 -35.89 18.58
CA SER A 611 6.55 -35.81 19.47
C SER A 611 6.19 -35.63 20.95
N ARG A 612 5.05 -35.01 21.27
CA ARG A 612 4.61 -34.74 22.66
C ARG A 612 4.11 -35.99 23.37
N ASN A 613 3.63 -36.98 22.61
CA ASN A 613 3.14 -38.24 23.17
C ASN A 613 4.28 -39.16 23.64
N GLN A 614 5.52 -38.93 23.17
CA GLN A 614 6.65 -39.85 23.34
C GLN A 614 6.91 -40.23 24.81
N ALA A 615 6.96 -39.26 25.73
CA ALA A 615 7.21 -39.52 27.14
C ALA A 615 6.11 -40.41 27.78
N PHE A 616 4.85 -40.19 27.39
CA PHE A 616 3.72 -40.97 27.87
C PHE A 616 3.70 -42.40 27.30
N ILE A 617 4.08 -42.55 26.03
CA ILE A 617 4.22 -43.85 25.36
C ILE A 617 5.33 -44.68 26.04
N GLU A 618 6.46 -44.05 26.37
CA GLU A 618 7.57 -44.68 27.08
C GLU A 618 7.19 -45.08 28.51
N GLU A 619 6.52 -44.20 29.24
CA GLU A 619 6.03 -44.49 30.58
C GLU A 619 5.06 -45.67 30.56
N ALA A 620 4.07 -45.65 29.67
CA ALA A 620 3.06 -46.71 29.53
C ALA A 620 3.69 -48.08 29.20
N SER A 621 4.77 -48.10 28.43
CA SER A 621 5.53 -49.33 28.09
C SER A 621 6.13 -50.00 29.32
N SER A 622 6.48 -49.22 30.35
CA SER A 622 7.13 -49.70 31.58
C SER A 622 6.15 -50.00 32.73
N ARG A 623 4.88 -49.64 32.55
CA ARG A 623 3.89 -49.61 33.64
C ARG A 623 3.24 -50.97 33.85
N HIS A 624 3.23 -51.45 35.10
CA HIS A 624 2.46 -52.63 35.54
C HIS A 624 1.34 -52.19 36.49
N LEU A 625 0.12 -52.07 35.98
CA LEU A 625 -1.04 -51.61 36.76
C LEU A 625 -1.72 -52.78 37.48
N SER A 626 -1.35 -52.97 38.76
CA SER A 626 -2.12 -53.76 39.73
C SER A 626 -2.66 -52.80 40.79
N ARG A 627 -3.88 -52.29 40.60
CA ARG A 627 -4.54 -51.37 41.55
C ARG A 627 -5.74 -52.04 42.20
N LYS A 628 -5.95 -51.76 43.50
CA LYS A 628 -7.10 -52.30 44.27
C LYS A 628 -8.44 -51.65 43.88
N ARG A 629 -8.43 -50.42 43.38
CA ARG A 629 -9.60 -49.68 42.87
C ARG A 629 -9.43 -49.42 41.36
N ILE A 630 -10.53 -49.42 40.63
CA ILE A 630 -10.59 -49.22 39.17
C ILE A 630 -11.16 -47.82 38.92
N LYS A 631 -10.45 -47.00 38.14
CA LYS A 631 -10.90 -45.65 37.77
C LYS A 631 -11.41 -45.62 36.32
N ILE A 632 -12.66 -45.21 36.14
CA ILE A 632 -13.26 -44.96 34.84
C ILE A 632 -13.14 -43.47 34.52
N PHE A 633 -12.64 -43.16 33.32
CA PHE A 633 -12.39 -41.79 32.88
C PHE A 633 -13.38 -41.34 31.80
N TYR A 634 -13.83 -40.10 31.90
CA TYR A 634 -14.50 -39.39 30.81
C TYR A 634 -14.01 -37.93 30.71
N GLY A 635 -13.53 -37.56 29.52
CA GLY A 635 -13.12 -36.21 29.18
C GLY A 635 -14.06 -35.53 28.19
N SER A 636 -14.53 -34.32 28.54
CA SER A 636 -15.30 -33.44 27.64
C SER A 636 -14.46 -32.25 27.16
N GLY A 637 -14.16 -32.19 25.87
CA GLY A 637 -13.39 -31.10 25.24
C GLY A 637 -14.24 -29.91 24.77
N THR A 638 -15.57 -30.04 24.74
CA THR A 638 -16.46 -29.01 24.19
C THR A 638 -17.53 -28.59 25.19
N LYS A 639 -18.04 -27.37 24.97
CA LYS A 639 -19.20 -26.80 25.67
C LYS A 639 -20.54 -27.43 25.25
N ALA A 640 -20.59 -28.03 24.06
CA ALA A 640 -21.75 -28.75 23.53
C ALA A 640 -21.79 -30.20 24.02
N HIS A 641 -22.98 -30.83 23.91
CA HIS A 641 -23.23 -32.26 24.19
C HIS A 641 -23.09 -32.67 25.67
N THR A 642 -23.34 -31.78 26.62
CA THR A 642 -23.33 -32.14 28.06
C THR A 642 -24.39 -33.21 28.42
N GLY A 643 -25.49 -33.27 27.66
CA GLY A 643 -26.53 -34.30 27.81
C GLY A 643 -26.13 -35.71 27.34
N ASP A 644 -25.28 -35.84 26.31
CA ASP A 644 -24.94 -37.15 25.71
C ASP A 644 -24.35 -38.13 26.74
N PHE A 645 -23.51 -37.63 27.65
CA PHE A 645 -22.90 -38.45 28.70
C PHE A 645 -23.95 -38.94 29.71
N ALA A 646 -24.82 -38.04 30.18
CA ALA A 646 -25.87 -38.36 31.13
C ALA A 646 -26.89 -39.34 30.52
N ASP A 647 -27.34 -39.07 29.30
CA ASP A 647 -28.40 -39.79 28.61
C ASP A 647 -27.95 -41.19 28.16
N GLN A 648 -26.72 -41.34 27.68
CA GLN A 648 -26.25 -42.64 27.16
C GLN A 648 -25.62 -43.54 28.22
N VAL A 649 -24.89 -42.96 29.18
CA VAL A 649 -23.98 -43.72 30.05
C VAL A 649 -24.27 -43.50 31.54
N GLY A 650 -24.94 -42.40 31.92
CA GLY A 650 -25.19 -42.05 33.32
C GLY A 650 -25.89 -43.16 34.12
N VAL A 651 -26.95 -43.76 33.57
CA VAL A 651 -27.68 -44.86 34.22
C VAL A 651 -26.81 -46.11 34.37
N ALA A 652 -26.03 -46.47 33.33
CA ALA A 652 -25.12 -47.61 33.38
C ALA A 652 -24.04 -47.42 34.46
N LEU A 653 -23.45 -46.22 34.55
CA LEU A 653 -22.49 -45.88 35.60
C LEU A 653 -23.08 -45.94 36.99
N LYS A 654 -24.33 -45.48 37.18
CA LYS A 654 -25.03 -45.56 38.47
C LYS A 654 -25.14 -47.02 38.92
N THR A 655 -25.68 -47.89 38.05
CA THR A 655 -25.83 -49.33 38.34
C THR A 655 -24.49 -50.01 38.63
N LEU A 656 -23.43 -49.66 37.89
CA LEU A 656 -22.09 -50.19 38.13
C LEU A 656 -21.52 -49.74 39.48
N MET A 657 -21.67 -48.46 39.82
CA MET A 657 -21.17 -47.93 41.08
C MET A 657 -21.95 -48.46 42.29
N GLU A 658 -23.25 -48.77 42.15
CA GLU A 658 -24.03 -49.48 43.17
C GLU A 658 -23.52 -50.91 43.39
N THR A 659 -23.15 -51.59 42.31
CA THR A 659 -22.72 -52.99 42.32
C THR A 659 -21.27 -53.16 42.78
N HIS A 660 -20.39 -52.23 42.40
CA HIS A 660 -18.94 -52.32 42.64
C HIS A 660 -18.43 -51.17 43.52
N SER A 661 -18.09 -51.50 44.76
CA SER A 661 -17.58 -50.52 45.75
C SER A 661 -16.13 -50.08 45.48
N ASN A 662 -15.41 -50.79 44.62
CA ASN A 662 -14.02 -50.53 44.21
C ASN A 662 -13.89 -49.69 42.92
N VAL A 663 -14.99 -49.18 42.36
CA VAL A 663 -14.99 -48.32 41.17
C VAL A 663 -15.06 -46.85 41.57
N ASP A 664 -14.18 -46.04 40.96
CA ASP A 664 -14.16 -44.58 41.02
C ASP A 664 -14.39 -43.99 39.62
N LEU A 665 -15.01 -42.80 39.55
CA LEU A 665 -15.25 -42.08 38.30
C LEU A 665 -14.43 -40.78 38.27
N VAL A 666 -13.73 -40.54 37.17
CA VAL A 666 -12.92 -39.34 36.93
C VAL A 666 -13.53 -38.57 35.77
N LEU A 667 -14.02 -37.37 36.06
CA LEU A 667 -14.62 -36.45 35.10
C LEU A 667 -13.71 -35.24 34.89
N VAL A 668 -13.40 -34.95 33.63
CA VAL A 668 -12.57 -33.81 33.23
C VAL A 668 -13.29 -33.02 32.13
N GLY A 669 -13.25 -31.69 32.20
CA GLY A 669 -13.83 -30.81 31.19
C GLY A 669 -15.12 -30.10 31.62
N PHE A 670 -15.96 -29.79 30.63
CA PHE A 670 -17.24 -29.08 30.80
C PHE A 670 -18.43 -30.01 31.11
N VAL A 671 -18.18 -31.27 31.49
CA VAL A 671 -19.24 -32.24 31.79
C VAL A 671 -19.90 -31.91 33.14
N GLU A 672 -21.23 -31.87 33.17
CA GLU A 672 -21.96 -31.75 34.44
C GLU A 672 -22.17 -33.12 35.07
N LEU A 673 -22.09 -33.18 36.41
CA LEU A 673 -22.36 -34.42 37.14
C LEU A 673 -23.88 -34.71 37.09
N PRO A 674 -24.32 -35.84 36.50
CA PRO A 674 -25.72 -36.21 36.52
C PRO A 674 -26.22 -36.34 37.97
N GLN A 675 -27.42 -35.80 38.25
CA GLN A 675 -27.99 -35.79 39.60
C GLN A 675 -28.09 -37.19 40.21
N ASP A 676 -28.34 -38.20 39.37
CA ASP A 676 -28.42 -39.61 39.73
C ASP A 676 -27.10 -40.22 40.23
N LEU A 677 -25.96 -39.59 39.91
CA LEU A 677 -24.62 -39.99 40.39
C LEU A 677 -24.17 -39.21 41.63
N ALA A 678 -24.94 -38.21 42.06
CA ALA A 678 -24.57 -37.34 43.19
C ALA A 678 -24.42 -38.12 44.52
N CYS A 679 -25.13 -39.24 44.69
CA CYS A 679 -24.99 -40.10 45.87
C CYS A 679 -23.62 -40.80 45.98
N PHE A 680 -22.79 -40.75 44.95
CA PHE A 680 -21.44 -41.31 44.93
C PHE A 680 -20.33 -40.26 44.99
N SER A 681 -20.62 -39.03 45.43
CA SER A 681 -19.65 -37.91 45.44
C SER A 681 -18.27 -38.27 45.99
N ASP A 682 -18.18 -39.13 47.02
CA ASP A 682 -16.92 -39.54 47.64
C ASP A 682 -16.03 -40.43 46.73
N ARG A 683 -16.60 -40.95 45.63
CA ARG A 683 -15.94 -41.79 44.61
C ARG A 683 -15.90 -41.13 43.24
N ILE A 684 -16.29 -39.86 43.13
CA ILE A 684 -16.29 -39.10 41.89
C ILE A 684 -15.31 -37.94 41.99
N MET A 685 -14.31 -37.93 41.11
CA MET A 685 -13.33 -36.87 40.99
C MET A 685 -13.73 -35.97 39.82
N HIS A 686 -14.10 -34.72 40.09
CA HIS A 686 -14.46 -33.76 39.05
C HIS A 686 -13.43 -32.63 38.99
N LEU A 687 -12.63 -32.59 37.93
CA LEU A 687 -11.45 -31.72 37.82
C LEU A 687 -11.68 -30.46 36.97
N GLY A 688 -12.89 -30.27 36.44
CA GLY A 688 -13.23 -29.13 35.58
C GLY A 688 -12.39 -29.07 34.29
N PHE A 689 -12.44 -27.94 33.60
CA PHE A 689 -11.70 -27.75 32.35
C PHE A 689 -10.18 -27.68 32.57
N VAL A 690 -9.45 -28.54 31.86
CA VAL A 690 -7.98 -28.59 31.88
C VAL A 690 -7.45 -27.96 30.60
N ASN A 691 -6.67 -26.89 30.74
CA ASN A 691 -6.12 -26.13 29.62
C ASN A 691 -4.77 -26.66 29.10
N SER A 692 -4.18 -27.68 29.74
CA SER A 692 -2.87 -28.24 29.38
C SER A 692 -3.03 -29.70 28.95
N THR A 693 -2.60 -30.00 27.73
CA THR A 693 -2.65 -31.35 27.16
C THR A 693 -1.82 -32.34 27.98
N ASP A 694 -0.64 -31.94 28.46
CA ASP A 694 0.21 -32.82 29.29
C ASP A 694 -0.44 -33.15 30.63
N VAL A 695 -1.13 -32.18 31.25
CA VAL A 695 -1.89 -32.39 32.48
C VAL A 695 -3.06 -33.33 32.23
N TYR A 696 -3.76 -33.14 31.10
CA TYR A 696 -4.86 -34.02 30.70
C TYR A 696 -4.38 -35.47 30.51
N TRP A 697 -3.31 -35.70 29.77
CA TRP A 697 -2.75 -37.05 29.59
C TRP A 697 -2.17 -37.62 30.89
N SER A 698 -1.59 -36.79 31.76
CA SER A 698 -1.13 -37.24 33.09
C SER A 698 -2.30 -37.75 33.93
N ILE A 699 -3.43 -37.04 33.95
CA ILE A 699 -4.67 -37.47 34.62
C ILE A 699 -5.19 -38.77 33.98
N LEU A 700 -5.27 -38.82 32.65
CA LEU A 700 -5.74 -39.99 31.92
C LEU A 700 -4.88 -41.22 32.24
N SER A 701 -3.56 -41.07 32.32
CA SER A 701 -2.61 -42.15 32.67
C SER A 701 -2.85 -42.75 34.06
N GLU A 702 -3.53 -42.01 34.95
CA GLU A 702 -3.89 -42.48 36.28
C GLU A 702 -5.20 -43.29 36.30
N CYS A 703 -5.82 -43.54 35.15
CA CYS A 703 -7.09 -44.25 34.99
C CYS A 703 -6.93 -45.66 34.38
N ASP A 704 -7.98 -46.47 34.45
CA ASP A 704 -7.96 -47.89 34.05
C ASP A 704 -8.90 -48.21 32.88
N ILE A 705 -9.96 -47.42 32.69
CA ILE A 705 -10.93 -47.55 31.59
C ILE A 705 -11.28 -46.15 31.07
N ASN A 706 -11.33 -45.98 29.75
CA ASN A 706 -11.73 -44.73 29.11
C ASN A 706 -13.13 -44.83 28.47
N LEU A 707 -13.88 -43.73 28.47
CA LEU A 707 -15.18 -43.61 27.82
C LEU A 707 -15.11 -42.59 26.68
N ALA A 708 -15.60 -42.98 25.50
CA ALA A 708 -15.81 -42.06 24.39
C ALA A 708 -17.27 -42.08 23.91
N VAL A 709 -18.06 -41.18 24.51
CA VAL A 709 -19.51 -41.09 24.29
C VAL A 709 -19.83 -40.06 23.22
N LEU A 710 -20.67 -40.44 22.26
CA LEU A 710 -21.20 -39.63 21.16
C LEU A 710 -22.64 -40.05 20.82
N SER A 711 -23.54 -39.10 20.56
CA SER A 711 -24.88 -39.38 20.02
C SER A 711 -24.84 -39.86 18.56
N LYS A 712 -25.73 -40.80 18.21
CA LYS A 712 -25.74 -41.44 16.88
C LYS A 712 -26.36 -40.50 15.82
N THR A 713 -25.54 -39.63 15.24
CA THR A 713 -25.91 -38.66 14.21
C THR A 713 -24.88 -38.62 13.07
N LYS A 714 -25.25 -38.07 11.90
CA LYS A 714 -24.31 -37.89 10.78
C LYS A 714 -23.10 -37.03 11.18
N ALA A 715 -23.32 -36.00 12.01
CA ALA A 715 -22.25 -35.17 12.55
C ALA A 715 -21.28 -35.98 13.44
N ALA A 716 -21.81 -36.87 14.28
CA ALA A 716 -20.97 -37.73 15.13
C ALA A 716 -20.21 -38.79 14.32
N ASP A 717 -20.77 -39.29 13.24
CA ASP A 717 -20.07 -40.20 12.32
C ASP A 717 -18.85 -39.54 11.66
N CYS A 718 -18.87 -38.21 11.50
CA CYS A 718 -17.75 -37.43 10.96
C CYS A 718 -16.65 -37.14 12.00
N LYS A 719 -16.93 -37.28 13.31
CA LYS A 719 -15.97 -36.99 14.38
C LYS A 719 -14.84 -38.01 14.41
N SER A 720 -13.65 -37.58 14.79
CA SER A 720 -12.47 -38.46 14.90
C SER A 720 -12.36 -39.19 16.25
N GLU A 721 -11.57 -40.25 16.23
CA GLU A 721 -11.29 -41.19 17.32
C GLU A 721 -10.26 -40.69 18.37
N ILE A 722 -10.04 -39.37 18.50
CA ILE A 722 -9.04 -38.78 19.40
C ILE A 722 -9.16 -39.34 20.84
N LYS A 723 -10.37 -39.38 21.41
CA LYS A 723 -10.59 -39.87 22.78
C LYS A 723 -10.16 -41.33 22.97
N TRP A 724 -10.31 -42.17 21.94
CA TRP A 724 -9.80 -43.54 21.97
C TRP A 724 -8.29 -43.54 21.82
N LEU A 725 -7.75 -42.76 20.87
CA LEU A 725 -6.32 -42.71 20.55
C LEU A 725 -5.47 -42.27 21.77
N GLU A 726 -5.90 -41.23 22.48
CA GLU A 726 -5.23 -40.71 23.68
C GLU A 726 -5.20 -41.73 24.83
N ALA A 727 -6.22 -42.57 24.95
CA ALA A 727 -6.26 -43.66 25.94
C ALA A 727 -5.45 -44.88 25.45
N ALA A 728 -5.53 -45.20 24.17
CA ALA A 728 -4.84 -46.32 23.55
C ALA A 728 -3.33 -46.19 23.66
N MET A 729 -2.76 -45.00 23.45
CA MET A 729 -1.31 -44.76 23.63
C MET A 729 -0.82 -44.99 25.07
N LEU A 730 -1.74 -45.04 26.05
CA LEU A 730 -1.46 -45.30 27.47
C LEU A 730 -1.79 -46.75 27.89
N LYS A 731 -2.12 -47.63 26.94
CA LYS A 731 -2.62 -48.99 27.18
C LYS A 731 -3.95 -49.06 27.96
N ILE A 732 -4.77 -48.01 27.86
CA ILE A 732 -6.06 -47.93 28.55
C ILE A 732 -7.18 -48.36 27.58
N PRO A 733 -7.92 -49.46 27.86
CA PRO A 733 -9.02 -49.88 27.01
C PRO A 733 -10.18 -48.88 27.08
N SER A 734 -10.86 -48.70 25.95
CA SER A 734 -12.02 -47.79 25.85
C SER A 734 -13.32 -48.54 25.57
N VAL A 735 -14.41 -48.04 26.16
CA VAL A 735 -15.78 -48.31 25.71
C VAL A 735 -16.29 -47.08 24.97
N VAL A 736 -16.77 -47.26 23.74
CA VAL A 736 -17.11 -46.16 22.82
C VAL A 736 -18.52 -46.31 22.24
N SER A 737 -19.14 -45.20 21.86
CA SER A 737 -20.42 -45.21 21.14
C SER A 737 -20.32 -45.87 19.77
N ASP A 738 -21.42 -46.45 19.30
CA ASP A 738 -21.56 -47.04 17.98
C ASP A 738 -21.67 -46.00 16.85
N VAL A 739 -20.54 -45.38 16.48
CA VAL A 739 -20.41 -44.42 15.36
C VAL A 739 -19.37 -44.88 14.33
N CYS A 740 -19.47 -44.37 13.09
CA CYS A 740 -18.67 -44.82 11.95
C CYS A 740 -17.16 -44.74 12.18
N ALA A 741 -16.66 -43.64 12.74
CA ALA A 741 -15.22 -43.41 12.92
C ALA A 741 -14.51 -44.55 13.68
N TYR A 742 -15.13 -45.10 14.73
CA TYR A 742 -14.55 -46.22 15.48
C TYR A 742 -14.61 -47.55 14.72
N ARG A 743 -15.55 -47.72 13.78
CA ARG A 743 -15.66 -48.94 12.95
C ARG A 743 -14.75 -48.93 11.73
N GLU A 744 -14.27 -47.76 11.31
CA GLU A 744 -13.44 -47.62 10.11
C GLU A 744 -12.06 -48.29 10.28
N GLU A 745 -11.42 -48.15 11.45
CA GLU A 745 -10.05 -48.64 11.68
C GLU A 745 -9.91 -49.62 12.85
N LEU A 746 -10.89 -49.68 13.78
CA LEU A 746 -10.76 -50.48 15.00
C LEU A 746 -11.54 -51.79 14.90
N GLN A 747 -11.00 -52.85 15.48
CA GLN A 747 -11.66 -54.16 15.56
C GLN A 747 -12.44 -54.31 16.87
N PRO A 748 -13.80 -54.39 16.83
CA PRO A 748 -14.61 -54.52 18.04
C PRO A 748 -14.28 -55.81 18.81
N GLY A 749 -14.15 -55.70 20.13
CA GLY A 749 -13.79 -56.81 21.02
C GLY A 749 -12.29 -57.09 21.11
N LYS A 750 -11.49 -56.51 20.21
CA LYS A 750 -10.03 -56.62 20.20
C LYS A 750 -9.36 -55.32 20.62
N ASP A 751 -9.60 -54.22 19.90
CA ASP A 751 -8.93 -52.92 20.10
C ASP A 751 -9.83 -51.94 20.87
N VAL A 752 -11.14 -52.18 20.86
CA VAL A 752 -12.17 -51.33 21.49
C VAL A 752 -13.42 -52.14 21.81
N LEU A 753 -14.20 -51.72 22.81
CA LEU A 753 -15.55 -52.23 23.05
C LEU A 753 -16.59 -51.19 22.58
N ILE A 754 -17.55 -51.61 21.76
CA ILE A 754 -18.59 -50.73 21.21
C ILE A 754 -19.90 -50.94 21.98
N ALA A 755 -20.57 -49.86 22.33
CA ALA A 755 -21.89 -49.85 22.92
C ALA A 755 -22.89 -49.08 22.04
N SER A 756 -24.01 -49.72 21.73
CA SER A 756 -25.10 -49.15 20.91
C SER A 756 -26.37 -48.86 21.72
N SER A 757 -26.43 -49.36 22.95
CA SER A 757 -27.55 -49.22 23.86
C SER A 757 -27.06 -49.11 25.31
N LEU A 758 -27.95 -48.68 26.21
CA LEU A 758 -27.68 -48.61 27.65
C LEU A 758 -27.32 -49.99 28.24
N HIS A 759 -27.93 -51.06 27.72
CA HIS A 759 -27.59 -52.43 28.10
C HIS A 759 -26.16 -52.78 27.68
N ASP A 760 -25.74 -52.39 26.47
CA ASP A 760 -24.37 -52.63 26.00
C ASP A 760 -23.35 -51.85 26.84
N TRP A 761 -23.63 -50.58 27.16
CA TRP A 761 -22.77 -49.77 28.02
C TRP A 761 -22.52 -50.46 29.36
N LEU A 762 -23.59 -50.91 30.03
CA LEU A 762 -23.50 -51.66 31.27
C LEU A 762 -22.70 -52.95 31.10
N ALA A 763 -23.02 -53.76 30.09
CA ALA A 763 -22.40 -55.07 29.87
C ALA A 763 -20.90 -54.97 29.53
N GLN A 764 -20.50 -54.02 28.67
CA GLN A 764 -19.10 -53.85 28.29
C GLN A 764 -18.25 -53.27 29.43
N LEU A 765 -18.81 -52.34 30.22
CA LEU A 765 -18.11 -51.81 31.39
C LEU A 765 -17.98 -52.87 32.49
N GLU A 766 -19.05 -53.61 32.78
CA GLU A 766 -19.02 -54.76 33.70
C GLU A 766 -17.93 -55.77 33.31
N ARG A 767 -17.83 -56.06 32.02
CA ARG A 767 -16.81 -56.95 31.45
C ARG A 767 -15.39 -56.45 31.73
N LEU A 768 -15.12 -55.16 31.53
CA LEU A 768 -13.80 -54.58 31.82
C LEU A 768 -13.52 -54.48 33.32
N ILE A 769 -14.53 -54.30 34.17
CA ILE A 769 -14.37 -54.22 35.63
C ILE A 769 -14.05 -55.61 36.22
N SER A 770 -14.84 -56.61 35.83
CA SER A 770 -14.81 -57.95 36.42
C SER A 770 -13.72 -58.87 35.84
N ASP A 771 -13.28 -58.66 34.59
CA ASP A 771 -12.18 -59.43 33.96
C ASP A 771 -10.93 -58.57 33.72
N THR A 772 -9.98 -58.64 34.65
CA THR A 772 -8.70 -57.92 34.56
C THR A 772 -7.84 -58.40 33.39
N SER A 773 -7.86 -59.70 33.05
CA SER A 773 -7.05 -60.24 31.96
C SER A 773 -7.55 -59.71 30.62
N GLN A 774 -8.87 -59.64 30.46
CA GLN A 774 -9.47 -59.04 29.28
C GLN A 774 -9.22 -57.53 29.20
N ARG A 775 -9.35 -56.80 30.31
CA ARG A 775 -9.07 -55.35 30.36
C ARG A 775 -7.66 -55.03 29.87
N LEU A 776 -6.66 -55.72 30.41
CA LEU A 776 -5.26 -55.55 30.00
C LEU A 776 -5.04 -55.94 28.53
N ARG A 777 -5.61 -57.06 28.07
CA ARG A 777 -5.47 -57.52 26.68
C ARG A 777 -6.03 -56.51 25.67
N ILE A 778 -7.20 -55.93 25.95
CA ILE A 778 -7.80 -54.90 25.05
C ILE A 778 -6.95 -53.63 25.07
N GLY A 779 -6.44 -53.22 26.24
CA GLY A 779 -5.52 -52.09 26.37
C GLY A 779 -4.23 -52.25 25.55
N GLU A 780 -3.60 -53.43 25.61
CA GLU A 780 -2.40 -53.77 24.82
C GLU A 780 -2.69 -53.78 23.31
N ASN A 781 -3.79 -54.41 22.88
CA ASN A 781 -4.17 -54.40 21.46
C ASN A 781 -4.46 -52.98 20.95
N ALA A 782 -5.12 -52.15 21.77
CA ALA A 782 -5.38 -50.75 21.43
C ALA A 782 -4.08 -49.97 21.27
N TYR A 783 -3.12 -50.16 22.18
CA TYR A 783 -1.78 -49.57 22.12
C TYR A 783 -1.02 -49.96 20.85
N ASP A 784 -0.98 -51.26 20.53
CA ASP A 784 -0.33 -51.75 19.31
C ASP A 784 -1.00 -51.15 18.05
N THR A 785 -2.33 -51.03 18.05
CA THR A 785 -3.09 -50.41 16.96
C THR A 785 -2.78 -48.91 16.84
N ALA A 786 -2.72 -48.19 17.96
CA ALA A 786 -2.36 -46.77 17.99
C ALA A 786 -0.97 -46.53 17.41
N LEU A 787 0.04 -47.29 17.84
CA LEU A 787 1.41 -47.12 17.34
C LEU A 787 1.58 -47.54 15.89
N SER A 788 0.88 -48.58 15.44
CA SER A 788 1.01 -49.07 14.06
C SER A 788 0.30 -48.18 13.04
N HIS A 789 -0.87 -47.64 13.37
CA HIS A 789 -1.70 -46.90 12.41
C HIS A 789 -1.64 -45.37 12.58
N TYR A 790 -1.36 -44.87 13.79
CA TYR A 790 -1.49 -43.45 14.14
C TYR A 790 -0.17 -42.79 14.51
N SER A 791 0.95 -43.51 14.49
CA SER A 791 2.27 -42.92 14.71
C SER A 791 2.65 -41.94 13.60
N LEU A 792 3.55 -41.02 13.93
CA LEU A 792 4.09 -40.04 12.98
C LEU A 792 4.59 -40.69 11.67
N PRO A 793 5.36 -41.81 11.66
CA PRO A 793 5.76 -42.47 10.42
C PRO A 793 4.58 -43.03 9.60
N ALA A 794 3.56 -43.58 10.27
CA ALA A 794 2.40 -44.16 9.61
C ALA A 794 1.56 -43.09 8.88
N LEU A 795 1.30 -41.96 9.55
CA LEU A 795 0.47 -40.88 9.00
C LEU A 795 1.22 -39.99 8.00
N SER A 796 2.54 -39.84 8.15
CA SER A 796 3.37 -39.10 7.18
C SER A 796 3.27 -39.70 5.78
N GLN A 797 3.10 -41.02 5.65
CA GLN A 797 2.88 -41.66 4.34
C GLN A 797 1.59 -41.20 3.64
N ALA A 798 0.52 -40.90 4.40
CA ALA A 798 -0.71 -40.38 3.83
C ALA A 798 -0.53 -38.93 3.34
N VAL A 799 0.15 -38.09 4.14
CA VAL A 799 0.52 -36.72 3.79
C VAL A 799 1.40 -36.71 2.53
N LEU A 800 2.42 -37.57 2.49
CA LEU A 800 3.28 -37.71 1.32
C LEU A 800 2.47 -38.07 0.09
N LYS A 801 1.48 -38.98 0.14
CA LYS A 801 0.68 -39.32 -1.06
C LYS A 801 -0.14 -38.15 -1.61
N ILE A 802 -0.61 -37.24 -0.76
CA ILE A 802 -1.43 -36.07 -1.16
C ILE A 802 -0.56 -35.02 -1.85
N PHE A 803 0.62 -34.76 -1.28
CA PHE A 803 1.53 -33.71 -1.73
C PHE A 803 2.67 -34.21 -2.62
N ALA A 804 2.86 -35.53 -2.74
CA ALA A 804 3.75 -36.16 -3.71
C ALA A 804 3.28 -35.74 -5.09
N GLY A 805 4.22 -35.19 -5.87
CA GLY A 805 3.92 -34.78 -7.22
C GLY A 805 3.38 -35.97 -8.00
N THR A 806 2.18 -35.84 -8.56
CA THR A 806 1.87 -36.57 -9.78
C THR A 806 2.91 -36.09 -10.78
N GLY A 807 3.93 -36.92 -10.99
CA GLY A 807 5.11 -36.55 -11.76
C GLY A 807 4.72 -36.06 -13.14
N ARG A 808 4.63 -34.74 -13.32
CA ARG A 808 5.26 -34.16 -14.48
C ARG A 808 6.74 -34.30 -14.20
N LEU A 809 7.35 -35.33 -14.79
CA LEU A 809 8.77 -35.30 -15.10
C LEU A 809 9.07 -33.85 -15.54
N PRO A 810 10.06 -33.15 -14.95
CA PRO A 810 10.35 -31.79 -15.34
C PRO A 810 10.47 -31.81 -16.86
N MET A 811 9.48 -31.22 -17.54
CA MET A 811 9.55 -31.08 -18.98
C MET A 811 10.84 -30.31 -19.17
N LYS A 812 11.82 -30.93 -19.84
CA LYS A 812 13.10 -30.30 -20.15
C LYS A 812 12.76 -28.90 -20.67
N ARG A 813 13.08 -27.85 -19.89
CA ARG A 813 12.63 -26.49 -20.20
C ARG A 813 13.07 -26.19 -21.63
N LYS A 814 12.10 -25.97 -22.52
CA LYS A 814 12.39 -25.70 -23.94
C LYS A 814 12.93 -24.28 -24.14
N LYS A 815 12.52 -23.34 -23.27
CA LYS A 815 12.87 -21.93 -23.33
C LYS A 815 13.84 -21.54 -22.23
N ARG A 816 14.72 -20.58 -22.52
CA ARG A 816 15.64 -19.97 -21.55
C ARG A 816 14.91 -18.85 -20.80
N ARG A 817 14.97 -18.87 -19.48
CA ARG A 817 14.21 -17.98 -18.60
C ARG A 817 15.05 -16.78 -18.18
N ILE A 818 14.55 -15.60 -18.49
CA ILE A 818 15.20 -14.33 -18.20
C ILE A 818 14.38 -13.59 -17.15
N LEU A 819 14.99 -13.29 -16.01
CA LEU A 819 14.38 -12.40 -15.01
C LEU A 819 14.83 -10.96 -15.31
N ILE A 820 13.87 -10.09 -15.58
CA ILE A 820 14.08 -8.67 -15.78
C ILE A 820 13.83 -7.97 -14.46
N CYS A 821 14.74 -7.11 -14.03
CA CYS A 821 14.56 -6.27 -12.85
C CYS A 821 14.60 -4.82 -13.28
N ASN A 822 13.51 -4.09 -13.06
CA ASN A 822 13.41 -2.66 -13.39
C ASN A 822 12.62 -1.92 -12.31
N VAL A 823 12.91 -0.64 -12.05
CA VAL A 823 12.16 0.15 -11.04
C VAL A 823 10.65 0.05 -11.26
N PHE A 824 10.19 0.20 -12.50
CA PHE A 824 8.78 0.08 -12.87
C PHE A 824 8.59 -0.82 -14.08
N TYR A 825 7.35 -1.15 -14.38
CA TYR A 825 6.96 -1.90 -15.56
C TYR A 825 5.45 -1.77 -15.77
N ALA A 826 4.99 -1.69 -17.02
CA ALA A 826 3.58 -1.60 -17.36
C ALA A 826 2.69 -2.54 -16.51
N PRO A 827 1.52 -2.09 -16.03
CA PRO A 827 0.90 -0.79 -16.35
C PRO A 827 1.49 0.44 -15.62
N GLN A 828 2.38 0.26 -14.64
CA GLN A 828 3.14 1.39 -14.05
C GLN A 828 4.36 1.69 -14.91
N SER A 829 4.27 2.70 -15.78
CA SER A 829 5.39 3.06 -16.67
C SER A 829 5.77 4.52 -16.47
N ILE A 830 7.00 4.76 -16.00
CA ILE A 830 7.57 6.11 -15.84
C ILE A 830 8.82 6.22 -16.73
N GLY A 831 8.81 7.22 -17.60
CA GLY A 831 9.96 7.64 -18.39
C GLY A 831 10.40 6.68 -19.48
N GLY A 832 11.49 7.06 -20.16
CA GLY A 832 11.99 6.34 -21.34
C GLY A 832 12.60 4.97 -21.05
N ALA A 833 13.24 4.78 -19.89
CA ALA A 833 13.93 3.53 -19.57
C ALA A 833 12.94 2.36 -19.41
N THR A 834 11.82 2.58 -18.71
CA THR A 834 10.78 1.57 -18.51
C THR A 834 10.15 1.13 -19.84
N ARG A 835 9.81 2.11 -20.69
CA ARG A 835 9.29 1.85 -22.03
C ARG A 835 10.25 1.04 -22.91
N VAL A 836 11.55 1.36 -22.89
CA VAL A 836 12.55 0.60 -23.65
C VAL A 836 12.58 -0.88 -23.23
N VAL A 837 12.43 -1.17 -21.93
CA VAL A 837 12.36 -2.56 -21.43
C VAL A 837 11.09 -3.25 -21.95
N GLU A 838 9.94 -2.59 -21.89
CA GLU A 838 8.67 -3.12 -22.40
C GLU A 838 8.73 -3.42 -23.90
N ASP A 839 9.22 -2.48 -24.70
CA ASP A 839 9.39 -2.65 -26.15
C ASP A 839 10.35 -3.80 -26.48
N ASN A 840 11.49 -3.89 -25.77
CA ASN A 840 12.44 -4.98 -25.96
C ASN A 840 11.81 -6.35 -25.65
N ILE A 841 11.11 -6.50 -24.52
CA ILE A 841 10.47 -7.77 -24.16
C ILE A 841 9.41 -8.15 -25.19
N ARG A 842 8.53 -7.20 -25.56
CA ARG A 842 7.48 -7.42 -26.56
C ARG A 842 8.07 -7.87 -27.90
N ASP A 843 9.05 -7.13 -28.41
CA ASP A 843 9.60 -7.39 -29.74
C ASP A 843 10.42 -8.69 -29.77
N ILE A 844 11.13 -9.04 -28.68
CA ILE A 844 11.80 -10.35 -28.56
C ILE A 844 10.78 -11.50 -28.57
N LEU A 845 9.69 -11.39 -27.81
CA LEU A 845 8.64 -12.41 -27.75
C LEU A 845 7.91 -12.57 -29.10
N ASN A 846 7.77 -11.50 -29.88
CA ASN A 846 7.19 -11.54 -31.22
C ASN A 846 8.13 -12.21 -32.24
N ASP A 847 9.44 -11.97 -32.12
CA ASP A 847 10.44 -12.46 -33.08
C ASP A 847 10.96 -13.87 -32.74
N SER A 848 10.84 -14.35 -31.50
CA SER A 848 11.42 -15.61 -31.04
C SER A 848 10.64 -16.28 -29.91
N ASP A 849 10.52 -17.61 -29.98
CA ASP A 849 9.97 -18.46 -28.91
C ASP A 849 11.07 -19.04 -27.99
N GLU A 850 12.32 -18.58 -28.12
CA GLU A 850 13.49 -19.08 -27.37
C GLU A 850 13.46 -18.67 -25.89
N PHE A 851 12.90 -17.50 -25.59
CA PHE A 851 12.97 -16.89 -24.26
C PHE A 851 11.63 -16.89 -23.54
N GLU A 852 11.70 -16.93 -22.22
CA GLU A 852 10.57 -16.78 -21.30
C GLU A 852 10.91 -15.67 -20.30
N PHE A 853 10.05 -14.67 -20.11
CA PHE A 853 10.34 -13.51 -19.26
C PHE A 853 9.50 -13.48 -17.98
N VAL A 854 10.12 -13.07 -16.88
CA VAL A 854 9.46 -12.58 -15.65
C VAL A 854 10.00 -11.21 -15.34
N VAL A 855 9.17 -10.32 -14.83
CA VAL A 855 9.58 -9.00 -14.37
C VAL A 855 9.48 -8.91 -12.85
N PHE A 856 10.54 -8.43 -12.20
CA PHE A 856 10.53 -7.98 -10.82
C PHE A 856 10.62 -6.46 -10.79
N ALA A 857 9.60 -5.79 -10.25
CA ALA A 857 9.48 -4.34 -10.26
C ALA A 857 9.04 -3.79 -8.90
N SER A 858 9.20 -2.48 -8.67
CA SER A 858 8.60 -1.84 -7.50
C SER A 858 7.09 -1.60 -7.71
N ASP A 859 6.32 -1.58 -6.62
CA ASP A 859 4.92 -1.16 -6.61
C ASP A 859 4.80 0.30 -6.15
N GLU A 860 4.48 1.20 -7.07
CA GLU A 860 4.28 2.61 -6.75
C GLU A 860 2.94 2.86 -6.05
N GLY A 861 2.94 3.69 -5.00
CA GLY A 861 1.75 4.03 -4.23
C GLY A 861 1.42 3.07 -3.08
N GLY A 862 2.10 1.93 -3.00
CA GLY A 862 2.01 1.04 -1.85
C GLY A 862 2.67 1.63 -0.60
N THR A 863 2.10 1.35 0.57
CA THR A 863 2.55 1.96 1.86
C THR A 863 3.18 0.97 2.83
N ARG A 864 3.03 -0.34 2.60
CA ARG A 864 3.55 -1.41 3.48
C ARG A 864 4.82 -2.00 2.87
N PRO A 865 6.01 -1.73 3.45
CA PRO A 865 7.25 -2.30 2.94
C PRO A 865 7.20 -3.83 2.89
N GLY A 866 7.75 -4.42 1.81
CA GLY A 866 7.88 -5.88 1.70
C GLY A 866 6.64 -6.61 1.19
N GLU A 867 5.51 -5.92 1.00
CA GLU A 867 4.31 -6.50 0.40
C GLU A 867 4.57 -6.88 -1.07
N VAL A 868 4.05 -8.05 -1.48
CA VAL A 868 4.21 -8.59 -2.83
C VAL A 868 2.87 -8.62 -3.53
N ARG A 869 2.84 -8.15 -4.77
CA ARG A 869 1.66 -8.18 -5.64
C ARG A 869 2.01 -8.81 -6.98
N PHE A 870 1.09 -9.60 -7.52
CA PHE A 870 1.26 -10.22 -8.82
C PHE A 870 0.40 -9.52 -9.86
N GLU A 871 0.97 -9.31 -11.04
CA GLU A 871 0.31 -8.79 -12.21
C GLU A 871 0.79 -9.50 -13.47
N SER A 872 0.12 -9.24 -14.59
CA SER A 872 0.52 -9.74 -15.89
C SER A 872 0.27 -8.71 -16.97
N MET A 873 1.21 -8.61 -17.91
CA MET A 873 1.10 -7.76 -19.09
C MET A 873 1.58 -8.53 -20.30
N SER A 874 0.73 -8.68 -21.33
CA SER A 874 1.04 -9.43 -22.55
C SER A 874 1.57 -10.86 -22.29
N GLY A 875 1.06 -11.52 -21.25
CA GLY A 875 1.47 -12.89 -20.86
C GLY A 875 2.76 -12.98 -20.03
N VAL A 876 3.40 -11.85 -19.70
CA VAL A 876 4.60 -11.79 -18.84
C VAL A 876 4.16 -11.63 -17.39
N LEU A 877 4.62 -12.53 -16.50
CA LEU A 877 4.38 -12.39 -15.06
C LEU A 877 5.20 -11.22 -14.50
N ILE A 878 4.54 -10.37 -13.72
CA ILE A 878 5.15 -9.27 -13.00
C ILE A 878 4.99 -9.52 -11.50
N VAL A 879 6.10 -9.58 -10.79
CA VAL A 879 6.16 -9.63 -9.33
C VAL A 879 6.53 -8.23 -8.85
N ARG A 880 5.59 -7.55 -8.20
CA ARG A 880 5.82 -6.22 -7.64
C ARG A 880 6.18 -6.30 -6.17
N LEU A 881 7.16 -5.52 -5.77
CA LEU A 881 7.56 -5.31 -4.38
C LEU A 881 7.18 -3.89 -3.95
N THR A 882 6.37 -3.76 -2.91
CA THR A 882 6.06 -2.45 -2.34
C THR A 882 7.32 -1.82 -1.74
N CYS A 883 7.72 -0.69 -2.33
CA CYS A 883 8.81 0.16 -1.87
C CYS A 883 8.20 1.53 -1.51
N PRO A 884 7.78 1.77 -0.26
CA PRO A 884 7.09 3.00 0.12
C PRO A 884 7.88 4.25 -0.22
N GLN A 885 7.15 5.32 -0.53
CA GLN A 885 7.76 6.60 -0.87
C GLN A 885 8.47 7.17 0.36
N GLU A 886 9.80 7.25 0.30
CA GLU A 886 10.65 7.80 1.34
C GLU A 886 11.46 8.98 0.77
N ARG A 887 11.86 9.92 1.63
CA ARG A 887 12.76 11.01 1.22
C ARG A 887 14.10 10.42 0.79
N ASP A 888 14.64 10.92 -0.32
CA ASP A 888 15.96 10.53 -0.83
C ASP A 888 16.11 9.00 -1.10
N MET A 889 14.98 8.28 -1.28
CA MET A 889 14.98 6.82 -1.43
C MET A 889 15.82 6.32 -2.61
N ASP A 890 15.85 7.07 -3.72
CA ASP A 890 16.64 6.73 -4.91
C ASP A 890 18.16 6.87 -4.67
N LEU A 891 18.58 7.52 -3.57
CA LEU A 891 20.00 7.59 -3.17
C LEU A 891 20.46 6.33 -2.42
N ARG A 892 19.52 5.54 -1.87
CA ARG A 892 19.82 4.34 -1.09
C ARG A 892 20.33 3.23 -2.01
N ALA A 893 21.61 2.90 -1.89
CA ALA A 893 22.22 1.85 -2.71
C ALA A 893 21.81 0.43 -2.29
N PHE A 894 21.51 0.20 -1.01
CA PHE A 894 21.21 -1.12 -0.46
C PHE A 894 20.03 -1.05 0.51
N ASN A 895 19.09 -1.99 0.39
CA ASN A 895 18.06 -2.27 1.37
C ASN A 895 18.04 -3.77 1.72
N PRO A 896 18.46 -4.18 2.93
CA PRO A 896 18.45 -5.58 3.36
C PRO A 896 17.07 -6.25 3.30
N ASP A 897 15.99 -5.49 3.48
CA ASP A 897 14.63 -6.03 3.52
C ASP A 897 14.19 -6.64 2.18
N HIS A 898 14.80 -6.21 1.08
CA HIS A 898 14.49 -6.74 -0.27
C HIS A 898 15.07 -8.14 -0.48
N ARG A 899 16.09 -8.54 0.32
CA ARG A 899 16.83 -9.80 0.14
C ARG A 899 15.94 -11.02 0.31
N GLY A 900 15.07 -11.03 1.33
CA GLY A 900 14.20 -12.18 1.60
C GLY A 900 13.23 -12.44 0.44
N VAL A 901 12.53 -11.39 0.01
CA VAL A 901 11.57 -11.47 -1.11
C VAL A 901 12.28 -11.83 -2.41
N PHE A 902 13.41 -11.21 -2.73
CA PHE A 902 14.10 -11.49 -3.98
C PHE A 902 14.69 -12.92 -4.02
N ASN A 903 15.16 -13.46 -2.90
CA ASN A 903 15.53 -14.88 -2.82
C ASN A 903 14.34 -15.79 -3.16
N ALA A 904 13.16 -15.51 -2.60
CA ALA A 904 11.95 -16.28 -2.90
C ALA A 904 11.56 -16.18 -4.39
N VAL A 905 11.73 -15.00 -5.01
CA VAL A 905 11.54 -14.82 -6.46
C VAL A 905 12.54 -15.67 -7.24
N ILE A 906 13.83 -15.65 -6.89
CA ILE A 906 14.85 -16.47 -7.55
C ILE A 906 14.54 -17.97 -7.41
N ASP A 907 14.12 -18.42 -6.24
CA ASP A 907 13.79 -19.82 -5.97
C ASP A 907 12.56 -20.29 -6.76
N ALA A 908 11.54 -19.42 -6.90
CA ALA A 908 10.35 -19.70 -7.69
C ALA A 908 10.62 -19.64 -9.21
N VAL A 909 11.27 -18.57 -9.66
CA VAL A 909 11.54 -18.32 -11.08
C VAL A 909 12.61 -19.28 -11.59
N LYS A 910 13.66 -19.56 -10.82
CA LYS A 910 14.85 -20.31 -11.27
C LYS A 910 15.37 -19.74 -12.60
N PRO A 911 15.75 -18.45 -12.68
CA PRO A 911 16.15 -17.82 -13.93
C PRO A 911 17.50 -18.36 -14.42
N ASP A 912 17.64 -18.49 -15.74
CA ASP A 912 18.92 -18.86 -16.36
C ASP A 912 19.88 -17.65 -16.40
N MET A 913 19.32 -16.42 -16.43
CA MET A 913 20.05 -15.17 -16.23
C MET A 913 19.15 -14.03 -15.74
N ILE A 914 19.76 -12.95 -15.27
CA ILE A 914 19.05 -11.73 -14.83
C ILE A 914 19.51 -10.51 -15.65
N HIS A 915 18.60 -9.62 -16.01
CA HIS A 915 18.90 -8.35 -16.65
C HIS A 915 18.42 -7.18 -15.78
N PHE A 916 19.35 -6.40 -15.27
CA PHE A 916 19.06 -5.23 -14.43
C PHE A 916 18.98 -3.94 -15.26
N HIS A 917 17.92 -3.18 -15.02
CA HIS A 917 17.66 -1.84 -15.54
C HIS A 917 17.21 -0.95 -14.37
N CYS A 918 17.63 0.32 -14.30
CA CYS A 918 17.14 1.33 -13.35
C CYS A 918 16.63 0.76 -12.02
N ILE A 919 17.50 0.18 -11.20
CA ILE A 919 17.07 -0.56 -9.99
C ILE A 919 17.07 0.30 -8.72
N GLN A 920 16.98 1.63 -8.83
CA GLN A 920 17.21 2.54 -7.70
C GLN A 920 16.31 2.24 -6.50
N ARG A 921 15.01 2.00 -6.75
CA ARG A 921 14.05 1.64 -5.68
C ARG A 921 14.17 0.19 -5.22
N LEU A 922 14.62 -0.72 -6.08
CA LEU A 922 14.87 -2.13 -5.73
C LEU A 922 16.24 -2.34 -5.06
N THR A 923 17.13 -1.35 -5.17
CA THR A 923 18.50 -1.28 -4.64
C THR A 923 19.44 -2.34 -5.21
N ALA A 924 20.75 -2.19 -5.00
CA ALA A 924 21.75 -3.17 -5.41
C ALA A 924 21.75 -4.45 -4.57
N THR A 925 20.95 -4.52 -3.49
CA THR A 925 20.75 -5.76 -2.71
C THR A 925 20.32 -6.93 -3.59
N ILE A 926 19.48 -6.69 -4.60
CA ILE A 926 19.03 -7.78 -5.50
C ILE A 926 20.16 -8.26 -6.42
N VAL A 927 21.16 -7.42 -6.68
CA VAL A 927 22.36 -7.77 -7.46
C VAL A 927 23.34 -8.57 -6.59
N GLU A 928 23.47 -8.24 -5.30
CA GLU A 928 24.22 -9.07 -4.36
C GLU A 928 23.66 -10.49 -4.30
N VAL A 929 22.32 -10.63 -4.25
CA VAL A 929 21.66 -11.94 -4.25
C VAL A 929 21.94 -12.69 -5.56
N ALA A 930 21.83 -12.04 -6.71
CA ALA A 930 22.14 -12.67 -8.00
C ALA A 930 23.57 -13.23 -8.05
N ASP A 931 24.52 -12.43 -7.58
CA ASP A 931 25.94 -12.77 -7.56
C ASP A 931 26.27 -13.90 -6.56
N GLU A 932 25.75 -13.83 -5.33
CA GLU A 932 25.91 -14.88 -4.32
C GLU A 932 25.30 -16.21 -4.76
N ARG A 933 24.19 -16.17 -5.51
CA ARG A 933 23.55 -17.34 -6.12
C ARG A 933 24.24 -17.84 -7.39
N ASN A 934 25.31 -17.16 -7.84
CA ASN A 934 26.05 -17.45 -9.07
C ASN A 934 25.17 -17.46 -10.33
N ILE A 935 24.14 -16.60 -10.38
CA ILE A 935 23.27 -16.47 -11.55
C ILE A 935 23.89 -15.40 -12.47
N PRO A 936 24.17 -15.71 -13.75
CA PRO A 936 24.77 -14.73 -14.65
C PRO A 936 23.82 -13.55 -14.83
N PHE A 937 24.37 -12.33 -14.77
CA PHE A 937 23.59 -11.13 -14.96
C PHE A 937 24.26 -10.11 -15.87
N ILE A 938 23.44 -9.27 -16.49
CA ILE A 938 23.87 -8.12 -17.28
C ILE A 938 23.19 -6.85 -16.77
N VAL A 939 23.80 -5.70 -17.06
CA VAL A 939 23.27 -4.40 -16.62
C VAL A 939 23.24 -3.45 -17.81
N THR A 940 22.07 -2.88 -18.09
CA THR A 940 21.95 -1.73 -19.01
C THR A 940 22.00 -0.43 -18.21
N LEU A 941 22.93 0.45 -18.60
CA LEU A 941 23.30 1.69 -17.94
C LEU A 941 22.50 2.85 -18.54
N HIS A 942 21.28 3.05 -18.02
CA HIS A 942 20.35 4.10 -18.49
C HIS A 942 20.64 5.49 -17.90
N ASP A 943 21.28 5.54 -16.73
CA ASP A 943 21.58 6.74 -15.96
C ASP A 943 22.89 6.56 -15.17
N ALA A 944 23.29 7.54 -14.35
CA ALA A 944 24.55 7.55 -13.63
C ALA A 944 24.45 7.06 -12.18
N TRP A 945 23.34 6.44 -11.76
CA TRP A 945 23.13 6.00 -10.38
C TRP A 945 24.23 5.06 -9.87
N TRP A 946 24.79 4.22 -10.74
CA TRP A 946 25.85 3.29 -10.40
C TRP A 946 27.19 3.96 -10.02
N ILE A 947 27.44 5.15 -10.56
CA ILE A 947 28.74 5.82 -10.48
C ILE A 947 28.67 7.13 -9.69
N SER A 948 27.48 7.65 -9.40
CA SER A 948 27.26 8.90 -8.71
C SER A 948 26.10 8.81 -7.72
N ASP A 949 26.12 9.69 -6.72
CA ASP A 949 24.98 9.95 -5.84
C ASP A 949 23.91 10.78 -6.55
N HIS A 950 24.24 11.41 -7.65
CA HIS A 950 23.29 12.15 -8.48
C HIS A 950 22.96 11.30 -9.70
N GLN A 951 21.77 10.70 -9.74
CA GLN A 951 21.33 9.81 -10.83
C GLN A 951 21.54 10.43 -12.22
N PHE A 952 21.29 11.73 -12.34
CA PHE A 952 21.48 12.49 -13.58
C PHE A 952 22.74 13.35 -13.55
N LEU A 953 23.72 13.04 -12.70
CA LEU A 953 24.96 13.83 -12.48
C LEU A 953 24.73 15.29 -12.09
N VAL A 954 23.48 15.67 -11.80
CA VAL A 954 23.08 17.01 -11.41
C VAL A 954 22.51 16.95 -10.01
N ASP A 955 23.03 17.76 -9.10
CA ASP A 955 22.52 17.80 -7.73
C ASP A 955 21.19 18.56 -7.62
N LYS A 956 20.65 18.63 -6.40
CA LYS A 956 19.37 19.30 -6.12
C LYS A 956 19.38 20.81 -6.40
N TYR A 957 20.57 21.40 -6.59
CA TYR A 957 20.75 22.82 -6.88
C TYR A 957 21.01 23.09 -8.36
N GLY A 958 21.11 22.05 -9.19
CA GLY A 958 21.36 22.16 -10.62
C GLY A 958 22.83 22.16 -11.02
N PHE A 959 23.76 21.85 -10.10
CA PHE A 959 25.18 21.78 -10.41
C PHE A 959 25.54 20.43 -11.04
N LEU A 960 26.29 20.47 -12.14
CA LEU A 960 26.77 19.29 -12.86
C LEU A 960 28.05 18.75 -12.21
N HIS A 961 28.04 17.46 -11.87
CA HIS A 961 29.12 16.73 -11.23
C HIS A 961 29.56 15.55 -12.11
N LEU A 962 30.57 15.77 -12.96
CA LEU A 962 31.12 14.71 -13.82
C LEU A 962 32.17 13.88 -13.07
N PRO A 963 32.29 12.57 -13.33
CA PRO A 963 33.35 11.75 -12.77
C PRO A 963 34.74 12.28 -13.12
N THR A 964 35.63 12.38 -12.13
CA THR A 964 37.00 12.91 -12.34
C THR A 964 38.05 11.83 -12.57
N GLY A 965 37.68 10.55 -12.47
CA GLY A 965 38.61 9.42 -12.43
C GLY A 965 39.26 9.22 -11.06
N ASP A 966 38.85 9.99 -10.05
CA ASP A 966 39.25 9.84 -8.65
C ASP A 966 38.00 9.77 -7.76
N ARG A 967 37.64 8.56 -7.33
CA ARG A 967 36.44 8.31 -6.52
C ARG A 967 36.47 9.04 -5.18
N LEU A 968 37.64 9.26 -4.57
CA LEU A 968 37.73 10.00 -3.32
C LEU A 968 37.42 11.48 -3.56
N LYS A 969 37.96 12.05 -4.64
CA LYS A 969 37.66 13.42 -5.04
C LYS A 969 36.17 13.59 -5.37
N ASP A 970 35.61 12.69 -6.16
CA ASP A 970 34.19 12.70 -6.53
C ASP A 970 33.30 12.61 -5.27
N ALA A 971 33.65 11.75 -4.32
CA ALA A 971 32.91 11.60 -3.08
C ALA A 971 32.94 12.85 -2.17
N VAL A 972 34.04 13.61 -2.18
CA VAL A 972 34.11 14.92 -1.49
C VAL A 972 33.28 15.98 -2.22
N LEU A 973 33.36 16.04 -3.56
CA LEU A 973 32.62 17.01 -4.37
C LEU A 973 31.10 16.82 -4.28
N HIS A 974 30.61 15.58 -4.14
CA HIS A 974 29.19 15.27 -4.00
C HIS A 974 28.64 15.46 -2.57
N GLY A 975 29.43 16.00 -1.64
CA GLY A 975 28.96 16.46 -0.33
C GLY A 975 28.66 15.39 0.73
N ARG A 976 28.82 14.09 0.43
CA ARG A 976 28.62 12.98 1.39
C ARG A 976 29.91 12.26 1.83
N GLY A 977 31.06 12.65 1.29
CA GLY A 977 32.37 12.20 1.78
C GLY A 977 32.50 10.67 1.79
N ALA A 978 32.82 10.10 2.95
CA ALA A 978 33.09 8.67 3.08
C ALA A 978 31.93 7.76 2.62
N ASP A 979 30.68 8.15 2.88
CA ASP A 979 29.51 7.33 2.53
C ASP A 979 29.33 7.22 1.00
N ALA A 980 29.53 8.33 0.27
CA ALA A 980 29.53 8.34 -1.19
C ALA A 980 30.64 7.45 -1.76
N PHE A 981 31.84 7.52 -1.17
CA PHE A 981 32.97 6.70 -1.61
C PHE A 981 32.71 5.21 -1.40
N VAL A 982 32.20 4.82 -0.22
CA VAL A 982 31.83 3.43 0.09
C VAL A 982 30.75 2.95 -0.88
N ARG A 983 29.70 3.75 -1.09
CA ARG A 983 28.63 3.44 -2.03
C ARG A 983 29.16 3.20 -3.45
N GLN A 984 29.92 4.14 -4.00
CA GLN A 984 30.49 4.01 -5.35
C GLN A 984 31.40 2.78 -5.46
N SER A 985 32.20 2.51 -4.43
CA SER A 985 33.11 1.35 -4.41
C SER A 985 32.35 0.02 -4.41
N GLN A 986 31.31 -0.10 -3.60
CA GLN A 986 30.47 -1.30 -3.54
C GLN A 986 29.68 -1.52 -4.84
N LEU A 987 29.08 -0.47 -5.39
CA LEU A 987 28.34 -0.53 -6.66
C LEU A 987 29.27 -0.88 -7.83
N ALA A 988 30.46 -0.29 -7.91
CA ALA A 988 31.45 -0.62 -8.92
C ALA A 988 31.93 -2.08 -8.81
N ALA A 989 32.12 -2.59 -7.59
CA ALA A 989 32.47 -3.99 -7.38
C ALA A 989 31.39 -4.94 -7.93
N LEU A 990 30.10 -4.64 -7.70
CA LEU A 990 29.00 -5.43 -8.26
C LEU A 990 28.92 -5.32 -9.78
N LEU A 991 29.05 -4.11 -10.35
CA LEU A 991 29.08 -3.92 -11.81
C LEU A 991 30.22 -4.69 -12.50
N SER A 992 31.37 -4.82 -11.84
CA SER A 992 32.51 -5.57 -12.38
C SER A 992 32.20 -7.07 -12.55
N ARG A 993 31.27 -7.61 -11.77
CA ARG A 993 30.82 -9.02 -11.82
C ARG A 993 29.78 -9.27 -12.92
N ALA A 994 29.19 -8.23 -13.49
CA ALA A 994 28.26 -8.36 -14.61
C ALA A 994 28.96 -8.98 -15.83
N ARG A 995 28.28 -9.94 -16.48
CA ARG A 995 28.76 -10.59 -17.73
C ARG A 995 28.75 -9.62 -18.92
N ALA A 996 27.92 -8.59 -18.87
CA ALA A 996 27.94 -7.47 -19.81
C ALA A 996 27.45 -6.19 -19.14
N ARG A 997 28.12 -5.08 -19.47
CA ARG A 997 27.74 -3.70 -19.14
C ARG A 997 27.38 -3.01 -20.45
N ILE A 998 26.15 -2.57 -20.58
CA ILE A 998 25.61 -2.02 -21.84
C ILE A 998 25.23 -0.56 -21.60
N SER A 999 25.93 0.37 -22.23
CA SER A 999 25.50 1.76 -22.35
C SER A 999 24.51 1.93 -23.50
N VAL A 1000 23.57 2.85 -23.33
CA VAL A 1000 22.55 3.18 -24.34
C VAL A 1000 23.04 4.18 -25.40
N SER A 1001 24.28 4.67 -25.30
CA SER A 1001 24.96 5.48 -26.31
C SER A 1001 26.47 5.52 -26.09
N GLU A 1002 27.23 5.90 -27.13
CA GLU A 1002 28.68 6.09 -27.02
C GLU A 1002 29.08 7.23 -26.07
N PRO A 1003 28.49 8.45 -26.14
CA PRO A 1003 28.84 9.53 -25.20
C PRO A 1003 28.62 9.16 -23.74
N PHE A 1004 27.60 8.35 -23.46
CA PHE A 1004 27.34 7.89 -22.09
C PHE A 1004 28.27 6.76 -21.66
N ALA A 1005 28.73 5.91 -22.60
CA ALA A 1005 29.76 4.92 -22.33
C ALA A 1005 31.07 5.58 -21.88
N GLU A 1006 31.45 6.70 -22.52
CA GLU A 1006 32.64 7.48 -22.14
C GLU A 1006 32.56 8.03 -20.71
N ILE A 1007 31.36 8.41 -20.23
CA ILE A 1007 31.17 8.87 -18.85
C ILE A 1007 31.43 7.73 -17.85
N TYR A 1008 30.97 6.51 -18.16
CA TYR A 1008 31.25 5.35 -17.34
C TYR A 1008 32.73 4.97 -17.36
N LYS A 1009 33.40 5.06 -18.51
CA LYS A 1009 34.87 4.88 -18.61
C LYS A 1009 35.61 5.92 -17.77
N ALA A 1010 35.17 7.19 -17.79
CA ALA A 1010 35.73 8.23 -16.93
C ALA A 1010 35.53 7.97 -15.43
N ALA A 1011 34.49 7.21 -15.06
CA ALA A 1011 34.26 6.73 -13.69
C ALA A 1011 35.02 5.44 -13.33
N LEU A 1012 35.99 5.02 -14.16
CA LEU A 1012 36.77 3.80 -14.01
C LEU A 1012 35.90 2.52 -14.07
N ILE A 1013 34.89 2.53 -14.94
CA ILE A 1013 34.12 1.34 -15.31
C ILE A 1013 34.51 0.94 -16.73
N ASP A 1014 35.34 -0.09 -16.84
CA ASP A 1014 35.85 -0.61 -18.11
C ASP A 1014 34.87 -1.61 -18.78
N ASP A 1015 35.18 -2.00 -20.02
CA ASP A 1015 34.44 -3.00 -20.82
C ASP A 1015 32.93 -2.69 -20.95
N VAL A 1016 32.61 -1.42 -21.19
CA VAL A 1016 31.24 -0.96 -21.47
C VAL A 1016 30.97 -1.08 -22.98
N SER A 1017 30.07 -1.99 -23.35
CA SER A 1017 29.56 -2.11 -24.72
C SER A 1017 28.43 -1.12 -24.97
N VAL A 1018 28.15 -0.79 -26.24
CA VAL A 1018 27.07 0.12 -26.61
C VAL A 1018 26.01 -0.64 -27.40
N ILE A 1019 24.76 -0.56 -26.94
CA ILE A 1019 23.57 -0.95 -27.69
C ILE A 1019 22.61 0.23 -27.60
N GLU A 1020 22.52 1.00 -28.68
CA GLU A 1020 21.69 2.20 -28.72
C GLU A 1020 20.21 1.87 -28.51
N ASN A 1021 19.51 2.78 -27.83
CA ASN A 1021 18.07 2.68 -27.68
C ASN A 1021 17.37 2.80 -29.04
N GLY A 1022 16.34 1.98 -29.24
CA GLY A 1022 15.46 2.07 -30.38
C GLY A 1022 14.27 3.00 -30.09
N VAL A 1023 13.78 3.66 -31.12
CA VAL A 1023 12.54 4.45 -31.07
C VAL A 1023 11.37 3.56 -31.48
N SER A 1024 10.28 3.63 -30.73
CA SER A 1024 9.04 2.90 -31.06
C SER A 1024 8.44 3.45 -32.35
N ASP A 1025 7.64 2.62 -33.04
CA ASP A 1025 7.00 3.04 -34.28
C ASP A 1025 5.99 4.18 -34.03
N LEU A 1026 6.30 5.35 -34.59
CA LEU A 1026 5.43 6.52 -34.58
C LEU A 1026 5.22 6.93 -36.05
N PRO A 1027 4.01 6.76 -36.62
CA PRO A 1027 3.75 7.10 -38.00
C PRO A 1027 3.78 8.60 -38.22
N ARG A 1028 4.58 9.06 -39.19
CA ARG A 1028 4.73 10.48 -39.55
C ARG A 1028 3.39 11.15 -39.82
N CYS A 1029 3.22 12.37 -39.33
CA CYS A 1029 2.06 13.21 -39.64
C CYS A 1029 2.31 14.09 -40.87
N ASP A 1030 1.22 14.46 -41.57
CA ASP A 1030 1.30 15.49 -42.60
C ASP A 1030 1.60 16.86 -41.96
N PRO A 1031 2.44 17.71 -42.57
CA PRO A 1031 2.75 19.04 -42.06
C PRO A 1031 1.50 19.94 -42.03
N ARG A 1032 1.37 20.77 -41.00
CA ARG A 1032 0.33 21.82 -40.94
C ARG A 1032 0.86 23.15 -41.50
N SER A 1033 -0.01 23.92 -42.15
CA SER A 1033 0.28 25.32 -42.47
C SER A 1033 -0.20 26.24 -41.34
N ARG A 1034 0.68 26.60 -40.41
CA ARG A 1034 0.44 27.67 -39.42
C ARG A 1034 1.43 28.81 -39.69
N ASN A 1035 0.93 30.05 -39.83
CA ASN A 1035 1.74 31.16 -40.34
C ASN A 1035 1.93 32.34 -39.35
N SER A 1036 1.39 32.28 -38.13
CA SER A 1036 1.38 33.45 -37.23
C SER A 1036 2.39 33.41 -36.07
N ALA A 1037 2.85 32.23 -35.63
CA ALA A 1037 3.85 32.06 -34.57
C ALA A 1037 4.49 30.67 -34.65
N VAL A 1038 5.72 30.52 -34.13
CA VAL A 1038 6.40 29.22 -33.99
C VAL A 1038 5.98 28.59 -32.66
N HIS A 1039 5.50 27.35 -32.71
CA HIS A 1039 5.07 26.58 -31.55
C HIS A 1039 6.18 25.67 -31.04
N LEU A 1040 6.76 26.06 -29.91
CA LEU A 1040 7.82 25.37 -29.19
C LEU A 1040 7.23 24.32 -28.25
N GLY A 1041 7.87 23.16 -28.12
CA GLY A 1041 7.53 22.12 -27.15
C GLY A 1041 8.70 21.82 -26.22
N HIS A 1042 8.46 21.71 -24.92
CA HIS A 1042 9.43 21.19 -23.95
C HIS A 1042 8.85 19.97 -23.25
N ILE A 1043 9.42 18.80 -23.51
CA ILE A 1043 8.93 17.51 -23.02
C ILE A 1043 9.97 16.93 -22.06
N GLY A 1044 9.64 16.88 -20.77
CA GLY A 1044 10.58 16.45 -19.73
C GLY A 1044 10.30 16.95 -18.32
N GLY A 1045 9.25 17.77 -18.10
CA GLY A 1045 8.94 18.33 -16.79
C GLY A 1045 9.65 19.65 -16.51
N ARG A 1046 9.41 20.20 -15.31
CA ARG A 1046 10.11 21.36 -14.75
C ARG A 1046 11.35 21.00 -13.92
N SER A 1047 11.90 19.80 -14.12
CA SER A 1047 13.09 19.36 -13.41
C SER A 1047 14.32 20.14 -13.90
N ALA A 1048 15.18 20.55 -12.96
CA ALA A 1048 16.33 21.42 -13.28
C ALA A 1048 17.26 20.80 -14.33
N HIS A 1049 17.48 19.48 -14.29
CA HIS A 1049 18.37 18.77 -15.20
C HIS A 1049 17.86 18.71 -16.66
N LYS A 1050 16.56 18.93 -16.91
CA LYS A 1050 16.00 18.99 -18.27
C LYS A 1050 16.13 20.37 -18.91
N GLY A 1051 16.63 21.36 -18.18
CA GLY A 1051 16.85 22.71 -18.70
C GLY A 1051 15.62 23.62 -18.75
N ALA A 1052 14.53 23.23 -18.07
CA ALA A 1052 13.32 24.05 -17.97
C ALA A 1052 13.62 25.45 -17.37
N ASP A 1053 14.51 25.52 -16.38
CA ASP A 1053 14.92 26.78 -15.76
C ASP A 1053 15.63 27.71 -16.76
N LEU A 1054 16.43 27.14 -17.69
CA LEU A 1054 17.12 27.88 -18.74
C LEU A 1054 16.13 28.42 -19.78
N VAL A 1055 15.18 27.59 -20.21
CA VAL A 1055 14.10 28.01 -21.13
C VAL A 1055 13.31 29.16 -20.53
N GLU A 1056 12.88 29.02 -19.27
CA GLU A 1056 12.12 30.06 -18.58
C GLU A 1056 12.92 31.36 -18.40
N ALA A 1057 14.20 31.27 -18.03
CA ALA A 1057 15.07 32.44 -17.93
C ALA A 1057 15.16 33.23 -19.25
N VAL A 1058 15.42 32.54 -20.36
CA VAL A 1058 15.57 33.16 -21.68
C VAL A 1058 14.27 33.84 -22.13
N LEU A 1059 13.13 33.16 -21.98
CA LEU A 1059 11.83 33.70 -22.35
C LEU A 1059 11.40 34.88 -21.47
N ARG A 1060 11.79 34.92 -20.19
CA ARG A 1060 11.47 36.04 -19.29
C ARG A 1060 12.32 37.29 -19.53
N LYS A 1061 13.58 37.14 -19.97
CA LYS A 1061 14.49 38.26 -20.23
C LYS A 1061 14.24 38.98 -21.55
N SER A 1062 13.63 38.30 -22.51
CA SER A 1062 13.52 38.75 -23.90
C SER A 1062 12.06 38.75 -24.36
N ASN A 1063 11.73 39.64 -25.31
CA ASN A 1063 10.37 39.79 -25.81
C ASN A 1063 10.16 39.00 -27.11
N PHE A 1064 9.77 37.74 -27.00
CA PHE A 1064 9.45 36.89 -28.14
C PHE A 1064 7.95 36.82 -28.43
N ALA A 1065 7.41 37.84 -29.11
CA ALA A 1065 5.97 37.96 -29.39
C ALA A 1065 5.44 36.96 -30.44
N ARG A 1066 6.33 36.33 -31.23
CA ARG A 1066 5.97 35.37 -32.29
C ARG A 1066 6.32 33.92 -31.93
N LEU A 1067 6.60 33.65 -30.66
CA LEU A 1067 6.80 32.31 -30.13
C LEU A 1067 5.64 31.92 -29.21
N ARG A 1068 5.36 30.63 -29.10
CA ARG A 1068 4.46 30.04 -28.10
C ARG A 1068 5.12 28.79 -27.56
N LEU A 1069 4.99 28.51 -26.27
CA LEU A 1069 5.57 27.31 -25.65
C LEU A 1069 4.47 26.39 -25.12
N THR A 1070 4.59 25.09 -25.37
CA THR A 1070 3.90 24.04 -24.61
C THR A 1070 4.91 23.24 -23.82
N MET A 1071 4.74 23.16 -22.51
CA MET A 1071 5.63 22.43 -21.61
C MET A 1071 4.86 21.32 -20.91
N VAL A 1072 5.36 20.09 -20.96
CA VAL A 1072 4.79 18.96 -20.23
C VAL A 1072 5.37 18.94 -18.82
N ASP A 1073 4.52 19.00 -17.80
CA ASP A 1073 4.90 18.90 -16.38
C ASP A 1073 4.37 17.60 -15.77
N GLY A 1074 5.28 16.74 -15.30
CA GLY A 1074 4.92 15.47 -14.67
C GLY A 1074 4.22 15.61 -13.32
N ASN A 1075 4.17 16.81 -12.73
CA ASN A 1075 3.40 17.06 -11.50
C ASN A 1075 1.91 17.32 -11.74
N LEU A 1076 1.51 17.52 -13.00
CA LEU A 1076 0.11 17.67 -13.38
C LEU A 1076 -0.48 16.31 -13.77
N ARG A 1077 -1.81 16.17 -13.68
CA ARG A 1077 -2.51 14.97 -14.14
C ARG A 1077 -2.75 15.00 -15.64
N TYR A 1078 -2.98 13.84 -16.25
CA TYR A 1078 -3.41 13.81 -17.65
C TYR A 1078 -4.70 14.62 -17.85
N GLY A 1079 -4.70 15.49 -18.87
CA GLY A 1079 -5.78 16.42 -19.18
C GLY A 1079 -5.72 17.76 -18.41
N GLU A 1080 -4.94 17.87 -17.33
CA GLU A 1080 -4.74 19.16 -16.66
C GLU A 1080 -3.87 20.08 -17.51
N CYS A 1081 -4.25 21.36 -17.54
CA CYS A 1081 -3.57 22.40 -18.30
C CYS A 1081 -3.71 23.73 -17.59
N TRP A 1082 -2.66 24.55 -17.61
CA TRP A 1082 -2.75 25.96 -17.23
C TRP A 1082 -1.93 26.83 -18.18
N GLU A 1083 -2.38 28.07 -18.35
CA GLU A 1083 -1.76 29.03 -19.24
C GLU A 1083 -1.10 30.16 -18.46
N THR A 1084 0.03 30.63 -18.96
CA THR A 1084 0.78 31.75 -18.40
C THR A 1084 1.55 32.48 -19.48
N LYS A 1085 2.32 33.49 -19.08
CA LYS A 1085 3.13 34.29 -19.98
C LYS A 1085 4.52 34.49 -19.39
N TRP A 1086 5.55 34.19 -20.16
CA TRP A 1086 6.94 34.45 -19.80
C TRP A 1086 7.51 35.49 -20.78
N GLY A 1087 7.78 36.70 -20.28
CA GLY A 1087 8.04 37.86 -21.13
C GLY A 1087 6.82 38.16 -22.01
N GLU A 1088 7.01 38.22 -23.32
CA GLU A 1088 5.92 38.34 -24.31
C GLU A 1088 5.35 36.98 -24.79
N THR A 1089 5.96 35.87 -24.38
CA THR A 1089 5.67 34.53 -24.90
C THR A 1089 4.51 33.87 -24.15
N PRO A 1090 3.42 33.47 -24.83
CA PRO A 1090 2.39 32.61 -24.25
C PRO A 1090 2.94 31.22 -23.95
N VAL A 1091 2.68 30.71 -22.75
CA VAL A 1091 3.16 29.42 -22.25
C VAL A 1091 1.98 28.60 -21.76
N ARG A 1092 1.81 27.40 -22.33
CA ARG A 1092 0.82 26.41 -21.92
C ARG A 1092 1.51 25.25 -21.23
N ILE A 1093 1.21 24.99 -19.97
CA ILE A 1093 1.79 23.88 -19.22
C ILE A 1093 0.72 22.81 -19.05
N ILE A 1094 1.03 21.60 -19.48
CA ILE A 1094 0.09 20.47 -19.57
C ILE A 1094 0.61 19.27 -18.79
N GLY A 1095 -0.28 18.40 -18.35
CA GLY A 1095 0.09 17.11 -17.78
C GLY A 1095 0.68 16.11 -18.78
N PRO A 1096 1.20 14.97 -18.28
CA PRO A 1096 1.82 13.93 -19.09
C PRO A 1096 0.80 13.27 -20.02
N TYR A 1097 1.22 12.92 -21.24
CA TYR A 1097 0.38 12.25 -22.25
C TYR A 1097 0.58 10.74 -22.22
N PRO A 1098 -0.48 9.94 -22.37
CA PRO A 1098 -0.35 8.52 -22.69
C PRO A 1098 0.48 8.34 -23.96
N GLN A 1099 1.33 7.32 -23.98
CA GLN A 1099 2.21 7.06 -25.12
C GLN A 1099 1.42 6.82 -26.42
N SER A 1100 0.23 6.23 -26.34
CA SER A 1100 -0.68 6.03 -27.47
C SER A 1100 -1.17 7.35 -28.09
N GLU A 1101 -1.13 8.45 -27.34
CA GLU A 1101 -1.65 9.77 -27.74
C GLU A 1101 -0.54 10.80 -27.99
N VAL A 1102 0.73 10.46 -27.72
CA VAL A 1102 1.87 11.39 -27.86
C VAL A 1102 2.05 11.91 -29.29
N LYS A 1103 1.58 11.16 -30.29
CA LYS A 1103 1.54 11.60 -31.69
C LYS A 1103 0.75 12.91 -31.85
N GLY A 1104 -0.36 13.05 -31.12
CA GLY A 1104 -1.17 14.27 -31.11
C GLY A 1104 -0.41 15.46 -30.55
N LEU A 1105 0.37 15.25 -29.48
CA LEU A 1105 1.23 16.27 -28.89
C LEU A 1105 2.30 16.73 -29.89
N TYR A 1106 3.07 15.82 -30.50
CA TYR A 1106 4.10 16.20 -31.47
C TYR A 1106 3.53 16.90 -32.70
N HIS A 1107 2.36 16.48 -33.17
CA HIS A 1107 1.67 17.09 -34.31
C HIS A 1107 1.23 18.56 -34.07
N ASP A 1108 1.11 18.98 -32.81
CA ASP A 1108 0.77 20.36 -32.47
C ASP A 1108 1.99 21.29 -32.40
N LEU A 1109 3.21 20.76 -32.46
CA LEU A 1109 4.47 21.48 -32.28
C LEU A 1109 5.24 21.66 -33.60
N ASP A 1110 6.01 22.73 -33.69
CA ASP A 1110 6.92 23.01 -34.80
C ASP A 1110 8.39 22.71 -34.42
N VAL A 1111 8.75 23.00 -33.17
CA VAL A 1111 10.11 22.87 -32.63
C VAL A 1111 10.09 22.18 -31.27
N LEU A 1112 10.93 21.17 -31.06
CA LEU A 1112 11.21 20.61 -29.74
C LEU A 1112 12.44 21.30 -29.10
N LEU A 1113 12.29 21.77 -27.87
CA LEU A 1113 13.36 22.25 -27.01
C LEU A 1113 13.80 21.16 -26.03
N ALA A 1114 15.03 20.68 -26.19
CA ALA A 1114 15.70 19.72 -25.32
C ALA A 1114 17.06 20.25 -24.80
N PRO A 1115 17.10 21.38 -24.08
CA PRO A 1115 18.33 21.97 -23.56
C PRO A 1115 18.77 21.34 -22.22
N SER A 1116 18.82 20.00 -22.14
CA SER A 1116 19.21 19.28 -20.93
C SER A 1116 20.55 19.77 -20.39
N THR A 1117 20.61 20.07 -19.09
CA THR A 1117 21.81 20.55 -18.38
C THR A 1117 22.67 19.42 -17.82
N TRP A 1118 22.20 18.19 -17.96
CA TRP A 1118 22.97 16.98 -17.71
C TRP A 1118 23.36 16.29 -19.04
N PRO A 1119 24.41 15.45 -19.04
CA PRO A 1119 24.76 14.65 -20.20
C PRO A 1119 23.75 13.52 -20.40
N GLU A 1120 22.70 13.80 -21.17
CA GLU A 1120 21.61 12.87 -21.42
C GLU A 1120 22.13 11.55 -22.00
N SER A 1121 21.69 10.42 -21.43
CA SER A 1121 22.21 9.10 -21.79
C SER A 1121 21.87 8.66 -23.21
N PHE A 1122 20.70 9.02 -23.73
CA PHE A 1122 20.33 8.82 -25.13
C PHE A 1122 19.56 10.03 -25.65
N GLY A 1123 18.29 10.19 -25.24
CA GLY A 1123 17.41 11.30 -25.63
C GLY A 1123 16.28 10.89 -26.56
N LEU A 1124 15.42 9.93 -26.16
CA LEU A 1124 14.31 9.42 -26.98
C LEU A 1124 13.42 10.52 -27.58
N VAL A 1125 13.03 11.50 -26.76
CA VAL A 1125 12.15 12.62 -27.18
C VAL A 1125 12.71 13.36 -28.39
N SER A 1126 14.02 13.59 -28.45
CA SER A 1126 14.66 14.28 -29.59
C SER A 1126 14.57 13.47 -30.88
N ARG A 1127 14.70 12.14 -30.82
CA ARG A 1127 14.61 11.26 -32.00
C ARG A 1127 13.17 11.07 -32.43
N GLU A 1128 12.23 11.04 -31.50
CA GLU A 1128 10.80 11.02 -31.80
C GLU A 1128 10.36 12.29 -32.52
N ALA A 1129 10.77 13.46 -32.00
CA ALA A 1129 10.47 14.75 -32.64
C ALA A 1129 11.09 14.85 -34.04
N GLU A 1130 12.34 14.41 -34.22
CA GLU A 1130 12.97 14.33 -35.53
C GLU A 1130 12.19 13.39 -36.48
N ASN A 1131 11.80 12.21 -36.02
CA ASN A 1131 11.01 11.25 -36.82
C ASN A 1131 9.61 11.78 -37.17
N MET A 1132 9.05 12.65 -36.33
CA MET A 1132 7.80 13.40 -36.58
C MET A 1132 8.01 14.62 -37.49
N GLY A 1133 9.25 14.99 -37.83
CA GLY A 1133 9.58 16.09 -38.73
C GLY A 1133 9.63 17.47 -38.08
N LEU A 1134 9.82 17.55 -36.76
CA LEU A 1134 9.99 18.80 -36.02
C LEU A 1134 11.45 19.26 -36.09
N TRP A 1135 11.66 20.57 -35.97
CA TRP A 1135 12.99 21.10 -35.65
C TRP A 1135 13.36 20.73 -34.21
N VAL A 1136 14.63 20.43 -33.95
CA VAL A 1136 15.08 20.09 -32.57
C VAL A 1136 16.20 21.02 -32.10
N VAL A 1137 16.01 21.68 -30.96
CA VAL A 1137 17.06 22.43 -30.26
C VAL A 1137 17.57 21.57 -29.11
N ALA A 1138 18.76 21.00 -29.25
CA ALA A 1138 19.31 20.01 -28.31
C ALA A 1138 20.60 20.54 -27.66
N SER A 1139 20.84 20.19 -26.39
CA SER A 1139 22.11 20.53 -25.75
C SER A 1139 23.29 19.75 -26.35
N LYS A 1140 24.49 20.34 -26.26
CA LYS A 1140 25.75 19.64 -26.62
C LYS A 1140 26.18 18.55 -25.63
N LEU A 1141 25.40 18.31 -24.56
CA LEU A 1141 25.76 17.41 -23.48
C LEU A 1141 25.19 16.01 -23.72
N GLY A 1142 26.04 14.99 -23.59
CA GLY A 1142 25.66 13.60 -23.77
C GLY A 1142 25.22 13.28 -25.20
N ALA A 1143 24.26 12.37 -25.34
CA ALA A 1143 23.83 11.85 -26.63
C ALA A 1143 22.67 12.64 -27.27
N ILE A 1144 22.07 13.62 -26.59
CA ILE A 1144 20.80 14.23 -27.02
C ILE A 1144 20.85 14.93 -28.39
N SER A 1145 22.03 15.39 -28.81
CA SER A 1145 22.25 16.10 -30.08
C SER A 1145 22.87 15.25 -31.19
N GLN A 1146 23.12 13.95 -30.99
CA GLN A 1146 23.89 13.13 -31.95
C GLN A 1146 23.31 13.11 -33.38
N ASN A 1147 21.98 13.16 -33.53
CA ASN A 1147 21.33 13.18 -34.85
C ASN A 1147 21.08 14.61 -35.39
N ILE A 1148 21.50 15.64 -34.66
CA ILE A 1148 21.19 17.03 -34.99
C ILE A 1148 22.35 17.67 -35.77
N SER A 1149 22.07 18.00 -37.02
CA SER A 1149 22.93 18.80 -37.89
C SER A 1149 22.55 20.27 -37.76
N HIS A 1150 23.46 21.05 -37.16
CA HIS A 1150 23.22 22.45 -36.80
C HIS A 1150 22.81 23.30 -38.02
N GLY A 1151 21.65 23.95 -37.94
CA GLY A 1151 21.06 24.80 -38.98
C GLY A 1151 20.26 24.05 -40.05
N GLU A 1152 20.33 22.72 -40.10
CA GLU A 1152 19.69 21.89 -41.13
C GLU A 1152 18.39 21.24 -40.63
N ASN A 1153 18.48 20.38 -39.61
CA ASN A 1153 17.33 19.73 -38.96
C ASN A 1153 17.14 20.19 -37.50
N GLY A 1154 18.02 21.06 -36.99
CA GLY A 1154 17.94 21.54 -35.62
C GLY A 1154 19.14 22.41 -35.23
N PHE A 1155 19.27 22.68 -33.93
CA PHE A 1155 20.36 23.48 -33.37
C PHE A 1155 20.97 22.78 -32.17
N VAL A 1156 22.30 22.65 -32.18
CA VAL A 1156 23.08 22.24 -31.00
C VAL A 1156 23.45 23.48 -30.19
N VAL A 1157 23.05 23.53 -28.92
CA VAL A 1157 23.27 24.68 -28.04
C VAL A 1157 24.18 24.36 -26.85
N ASP A 1158 24.91 25.38 -26.41
CA ASP A 1158 25.64 25.31 -25.14
C ASP A 1158 24.73 25.79 -24.02
N VAL A 1159 24.53 24.94 -23.02
CA VAL A 1159 23.62 25.19 -21.89
C VAL A 1159 24.33 25.77 -20.67
N SER A 1160 25.65 26.02 -20.76
CA SER A 1160 26.40 26.73 -19.70
C SER A 1160 26.09 28.23 -19.65
N SER A 1161 25.38 28.76 -20.66
CA SER A 1161 24.91 30.15 -20.71
C SER A 1161 23.60 30.26 -21.49
N ASP A 1162 22.87 31.35 -21.28
CA ASP A 1162 21.61 31.67 -21.97
C ASP A 1162 21.81 32.20 -23.40
N ARG A 1163 23.05 32.57 -23.77
CA ARG A 1163 23.38 33.23 -25.04
C ARG A 1163 22.99 32.42 -26.27
N HIS A 1164 23.41 31.16 -26.35
CA HIS A 1164 23.16 30.34 -27.55
C HIS A 1164 21.66 30.05 -27.72
N LEU A 1165 20.96 29.69 -26.64
CA LEU A 1165 19.51 29.48 -26.70
C LEU A 1165 18.77 30.78 -27.06
N SER A 1166 19.16 31.93 -26.49
CA SER A 1166 18.57 33.23 -26.83
C SER A 1166 18.75 33.57 -28.31
N GLN A 1167 19.92 33.30 -28.89
CA GLN A 1167 20.19 33.54 -30.31
C GLN A 1167 19.30 32.68 -31.21
N VAL A 1168 19.19 31.39 -30.90
CA VAL A 1168 18.33 30.46 -31.66
C VAL A 1168 16.86 30.86 -31.57
N LEU A 1169 16.36 31.18 -30.38
CA LEU A 1169 14.97 31.62 -30.20
C LEU A 1169 14.69 32.97 -30.88
N SER A 1170 15.66 33.89 -30.90
CA SER A 1170 15.55 35.13 -31.69
C SER A 1170 15.46 34.84 -33.18
N GLU A 1171 16.30 33.95 -33.70
CA GLU A 1171 16.23 33.55 -35.11
C GLU A 1171 14.87 32.95 -35.47
N MET A 1172 14.30 32.12 -34.58
CA MET A 1172 12.98 31.52 -34.76
C MET A 1172 11.86 32.55 -34.71
N ASN A 1173 11.93 33.51 -33.78
CA ASN A 1173 10.97 34.61 -33.67
C ASN A 1173 10.95 35.48 -34.93
N ASP A 1174 12.12 35.70 -35.53
CA ASP A 1174 12.28 36.58 -36.69
C ASP A 1174 11.94 35.87 -38.02
N ASN A 1175 12.09 34.54 -38.08
CA ASN A 1175 11.90 33.73 -39.30
C ASN A 1175 10.79 32.67 -39.16
N VAL A 1176 9.61 33.06 -38.68
CA VAL A 1176 8.47 32.16 -38.40
C VAL A 1176 8.19 31.18 -39.54
N GLN A 1177 8.14 31.65 -40.78
CA GLN A 1177 7.81 30.82 -41.96
C GLN A 1177 8.79 29.67 -42.19
N ARG A 1178 10.07 29.83 -41.81
CA ARG A 1178 11.08 28.77 -41.94
C ARG A 1178 10.85 27.67 -40.92
N TYR A 1179 10.50 28.05 -39.70
CA TYR A 1179 10.46 27.14 -38.57
C TYR A 1179 9.10 26.51 -38.32
N THR A 1180 8.03 27.03 -38.94
CA THR A 1180 6.73 26.32 -39.04
C THR A 1180 6.69 25.34 -40.21
N ALA A 1181 7.67 25.40 -41.13
CA ALA A 1181 7.86 24.38 -42.15
C ALA A 1181 8.79 23.27 -41.61
N PRO A 1182 8.54 21.98 -41.92
CA PRO A 1182 9.46 20.91 -41.57
C PRO A 1182 10.85 21.12 -42.18
N PRO A 1183 11.92 20.63 -41.52
CA PRO A 1183 13.27 20.60 -42.10
C PRO A 1183 13.30 19.96 -43.49
N THR A 1184 14.10 20.51 -44.39
CA THR A 1184 14.22 20.01 -45.78
C THR A 1184 15.11 18.78 -45.90
N THR A 1185 16.03 18.59 -44.94
CA THR A 1185 16.87 17.40 -44.81
C THR A 1185 16.04 16.23 -44.28
N ARG A 1186 16.19 15.06 -44.91
CA ARG A 1186 15.59 13.84 -44.35
C ARG A 1186 16.29 13.50 -43.03
N PRO A 1187 15.53 13.08 -42.00
CA PRO A 1187 16.13 12.65 -40.75
C PRO A 1187 17.09 11.49 -41.02
N LEU A 1188 18.19 11.44 -40.26
CA LEU A 1188 19.09 10.27 -40.27
C LEU A 1188 18.26 9.03 -39.93
N SER A 1189 18.60 7.87 -40.49
CA SER A 1189 17.86 6.62 -40.22
C SER A 1189 17.87 6.34 -38.72
N VAL A 1190 16.74 6.58 -38.05
CA VAL A 1190 16.58 6.35 -36.61
C VAL A 1190 16.49 4.84 -36.36
N ARG A 1191 17.26 4.35 -35.38
CA ARG A 1191 17.23 2.96 -34.93
C ARG A 1191 15.86 2.62 -34.36
N THR A 1192 15.29 1.48 -34.76
CA THR A 1192 13.97 1.03 -34.26
C THR A 1192 14.09 0.18 -33.00
N ALA A 1193 13.02 0.16 -32.19
CA ALA A 1193 12.93 -0.73 -31.01
C ALA A 1193 13.20 -2.20 -31.36
N GLN A 1194 12.64 -2.69 -32.48
CA GLN A 1194 12.85 -4.06 -32.93
C GLN A 1194 14.32 -4.36 -33.28
N GLN A 1195 15.08 -3.38 -33.81
CA GLN A 1195 16.51 -3.55 -34.06
C GLN A 1195 17.29 -3.69 -32.76
N GLN A 1196 16.97 -2.87 -31.75
CA GLN A 1196 17.55 -2.98 -30.41
C GLN A 1196 17.25 -4.36 -29.78
N ALA A 1197 15.99 -4.78 -29.81
CA ALA A 1197 15.53 -6.07 -29.29
C ALA A 1197 16.35 -7.26 -29.83
N LYS A 1198 16.67 -7.26 -31.14
CA LYS A 1198 17.49 -8.30 -31.78
C LYS A 1198 18.92 -8.37 -31.23
N GLU A 1199 19.54 -7.23 -30.96
CA GLU A 1199 20.90 -7.16 -30.41
C GLU A 1199 20.93 -7.54 -28.91
N ILE A 1200 19.89 -7.16 -28.16
CA ILE A 1200 19.71 -7.60 -26.78
C ILE A 1200 19.53 -9.13 -26.72
N ALA A 1201 18.67 -9.71 -27.57
CA ALA A 1201 18.50 -11.16 -27.67
C ALA A 1201 19.80 -11.89 -28.08
N ALA A 1202 20.60 -11.29 -28.97
CA ALA A 1202 21.92 -11.83 -29.32
C ALA A 1202 22.89 -11.79 -28.14
N THR A 1203 22.78 -10.79 -27.26
CA THR A 1203 23.56 -10.71 -26.02
C THR A 1203 23.11 -11.76 -25.01
N TYR A 1204 21.80 -12.00 -24.86
CA TYR A 1204 21.29 -13.09 -24.03
C TYR A 1204 21.84 -14.45 -24.47
N ARG A 1205 21.79 -14.76 -25.77
CA ARG A 1205 22.39 -16.00 -26.32
C ARG A 1205 23.86 -16.14 -25.93
N ARG A 1206 24.66 -15.09 -26.18
CA ARG A 1206 26.10 -15.08 -25.88
C ARG A 1206 26.40 -15.30 -24.40
N VAL A 1207 25.63 -14.70 -23.49
CA VAL A 1207 25.84 -14.82 -22.04
C VAL A 1207 25.43 -16.20 -21.53
N LEU A 1208 24.32 -16.73 -22.04
CA LEU A 1208 23.79 -18.04 -21.64
C LEU A 1208 24.61 -19.22 -22.23
N ASP A 1209 25.28 -18.99 -23.37
CA ASP A 1209 26.16 -19.98 -24.00
C ASP A 1209 27.59 -20.01 -23.41
N ALA A 1210 27.94 -19.05 -22.54
CA ALA A 1210 29.29 -18.85 -21.99
C ALA A 1210 29.40 -19.22 -20.51
#